data_AF-A0A661FDN3-F1
#
_entry.id   AF-A0A661FDN3-F1
#
_cell.length_a   1.000
_cell.length_b   1.000
_cell.length_c   1.000
_cell.angle_alpha   90.00
_cell.angle_beta   90.00
_cell.angle_gamma   90.00
#
_symmetry.space_group_name_H-M   'P 1'
#
loop_
_entity.id
_entity.type
_entity.pdbx_description
1 polymer ?
#
loop_
_entity_poly.entity_id
_entity_poly.type
_entity_poly.pdbx_seq_one_letter_code
_entity_poly.pdbx_strand_id
1 'polypeptide(L)'
;MKLLFKIIIALLLLGFSVYLASDFLLEFWWFTSLDLGGFFLLRESYASLVCVGSSVVFASVVYFNLAYIPRALALAPESARKGLVGQLQSNRKLLFLLALLITIPLLIPVFNHWESFLLYYFGAESELTDPVYGKNISYYLFSYPVYELIQDGLLIVFSLLLVLVSGLYYTFYKSHSDKLDSFPFAAKVHLSVLMALLVLVQAWSIALERIELLYESRHLPVFYGPGFVEMNYQLPLIWFSFLLFLITVIAWVYSLYTGNKKYTAIVLGISYLLVLGVKESELIPDLMHDYYVQSNPIDAESKYIAQHIKATQDAFNLADITEIDYPLESSLSPLSSVEISRELDNIPLWDNDLLLPVYEQLQSIRPFFSFQQVAVDRYQLGGKNRQVNVAARELDYQSLAPEAQNWRNKHLFYTHGYGLVVSPSNQQANQPMQWLLSNFDQAVAFDKLKLDRPEIYYGMVDYPYALVPNSESLNSPDKSAGDMSTDYQGTGGLALTSLFTKAVASAYFKDERIFLSASINHDTRLLVRRNILKRIQAIAPFLSLDSEPYPVLVNHKIQWVIDAYTASDLYPLVEPTIFNKPDEQPFNYARNSVKIVVDAYNGSVDFYVVDDHEPLIKTYQRLYPSLFKKLVDAPPEIIKHFSYPKSWFTLQMHLYARFHQSDPEVFYQQSEALEFASMNEEQVEPYYLTIDIDEDAQAQQYERQKFILVSPLSPLGRENLASVAIAGCLKAVHCNEHYQDDIYLYKFPQDMQVEGPAQISALMNQNPDISAKLTLWDQQGSKVIRGRMIIIPVEHSLLYIQPLYLAGTSAQGFPSLAKVLVAMNRHTAIADSLSLAFSAVQKKLRSRSVKRLEDAI
;
A
#
# COMPACT_ATOMS: atom_id res chain seq x y z
N MET A 1 32.52 -51.59 7.08
CA MET A 1 32.98 -50.26 6.62
C MET A 1 32.30 -49.77 5.33
N LYS A 2 32.42 -50.44 4.17
CA LYS A 2 31.83 -49.93 2.90
C LYS A 2 30.30 -49.78 2.93
N LEU A 3 29.58 -50.66 3.63
CA LEU A 3 28.12 -50.55 3.80
C LEU A 3 27.75 -49.35 4.69
N LEU A 4 28.44 -49.19 5.82
CA LEU A 4 28.27 -48.06 6.75
C LEU A 4 28.53 -46.71 6.05
N PHE A 5 29.58 -46.63 5.22
CA PHE A 5 29.90 -45.43 4.44
C PHE A 5 28.83 -45.10 3.37
N LYS A 6 28.30 -46.11 2.67
CA LYS A 6 27.19 -45.92 1.72
C LYS A 6 25.90 -45.47 2.42
N ILE A 7 25.62 -46.01 3.61
CA ILE A 7 24.48 -45.61 4.44
C ILE A 7 24.63 -44.17 4.90
N ILE A 8 25.82 -43.76 5.33
CA ILE A 8 26.10 -42.36 5.73
C ILE A 8 25.94 -41.42 4.53
N ILE A 9 26.47 -41.74 3.36
CA ILE A 9 26.29 -40.92 2.14
C ILE A 9 24.82 -40.85 1.75
N ALA A 10 24.09 -41.96 1.78
CA ALA A 10 22.67 -41.98 1.47
C ALA A 10 21.86 -41.14 2.46
N LEU A 11 22.18 -41.20 3.76
CA LEU A 11 21.57 -40.37 4.80
C LEU A 11 21.91 -38.88 4.64
N LEU A 12 23.13 -38.55 4.23
CA LEU A 12 23.54 -37.17 3.94
C LEU A 12 22.83 -36.62 2.70
N LEU A 13 22.74 -37.41 1.62
CA LEU A 13 22.00 -37.02 0.42
C LEU A 13 20.51 -36.89 0.69
N LEU A 14 19.93 -37.80 1.49
CA LEU A 14 18.54 -37.71 1.94
C LEU A 14 18.33 -36.47 2.80
N GLY A 15 19.18 -36.23 3.80
CA GLY A 15 19.13 -35.04 4.66
C GLY A 15 19.27 -33.75 3.86
N PHE A 16 20.17 -33.71 2.87
CA PHE A 16 20.33 -32.58 1.96
C PHE A 16 19.09 -32.39 1.06
N SER A 17 18.50 -33.47 0.55
CA SER A 17 17.26 -33.38 -0.24
C SER A 17 16.07 -32.91 0.59
N VAL A 18 15.95 -33.36 1.85
CA VAL A 18 14.92 -32.93 2.79
C VAL A 18 15.15 -31.46 3.17
N TYR A 19 16.39 -31.03 3.35
CA TYR A 19 16.74 -29.64 3.59
C TYR A 19 16.40 -28.72 2.41
N LEU A 20 16.64 -29.17 1.17
CA LEU A 20 16.24 -28.40 -0.02
C LEU A 20 14.72 -28.38 -0.23
N ALA A 21 14.02 -29.47 0.15
CA ALA A 21 12.57 -29.58 0.02
C ALA A 21 11.80 -29.03 1.22
N SER A 22 12.46 -28.76 2.36
CA SER A 22 11.78 -28.36 3.59
C SER A 22 11.06 -27.03 3.44
N ASP A 23 11.65 -26.10 2.70
CA ASP A 23 11.06 -24.79 2.44
C ASP A 23 9.75 -24.96 1.68
N PHE A 24 9.78 -25.62 0.51
CA PHE A 24 8.57 -25.87 -0.27
C PHE A 24 7.50 -26.65 0.51
N LEU A 25 7.88 -27.70 1.24
CA LEU A 25 6.93 -28.52 2.00
C LEU A 25 6.28 -27.72 3.13
N LEU A 26 7.06 -26.95 3.89
CA LEU A 26 6.53 -26.17 4.99
C LEU A 26 5.65 -25.02 4.48
N GLU A 27 6.05 -24.34 3.40
CA GLU A 27 5.20 -23.34 2.75
C GLU A 27 3.90 -23.97 2.27
N PHE A 28 3.97 -25.07 1.52
CA PHE A 28 2.77 -25.75 1.01
C PHE A 28 1.81 -26.17 2.13
N TRP A 29 2.33 -26.77 3.21
CA TRP A 29 1.51 -27.14 4.36
C TRP A 29 0.94 -25.92 5.10
N TRP A 30 1.69 -24.81 5.15
CA TRP A 30 1.20 -23.58 5.76
C TRP A 30 0.03 -22.99 4.97
N PHE A 31 0.16 -22.87 3.64
CA PHE A 31 -0.95 -22.45 2.78
C PHE A 31 -2.14 -23.41 2.86
N THR A 32 -1.89 -24.72 2.91
CA THR A 32 -2.95 -25.73 3.07
C THR A 32 -3.68 -25.59 4.41
N SER A 33 -2.99 -25.19 5.49
CA SER A 33 -3.63 -24.93 6.78
C SER A 33 -4.58 -23.72 6.79
N LEU A 34 -4.49 -22.88 5.76
CA LEU A 34 -5.36 -21.71 5.54
C LEU A 34 -6.40 -21.95 4.42
N ASP A 35 -6.57 -23.19 3.96
CA ASP A 35 -7.38 -23.56 2.79
C ASP A 35 -6.92 -22.90 1.47
N LEU A 36 -5.66 -22.43 1.42
CA LEU A 36 -5.03 -21.78 0.26
C LEU A 36 -4.01 -22.68 -0.46
N GLY A 37 -4.03 -23.99 -0.22
CA GLY A 37 -3.10 -24.94 -0.84
C GLY A 37 -3.17 -24.96 -2.38
N GLY A 38 -4.38 -24.83 -2.94
CA GLY A 38 -4.58 -24.72 -4.40
C GLY A 38 -4.01 -23.41 -4.97
N PHE A 39 -4.25 -22.29 -4.27
CA PHE A 39 -3.68 -20.99 -4.62
C PHE A 39 -2.15 -21.03 -4.64
N PHE A 40 -1.52 -21.63 -3.63
CA PHE A 40 -0.06 -21.78 -3.57
C PHE A 40 0.48 -22.55 -4.77
N LEU A 41 -0.07 -23.73 -5.06
CA LEU A 41 0.37 -24.53 -6.20
C LEU A 41 0.20 -23.78 -7.52
N LEU A 42 -0.90 -23.03 -7.66
CA LEU A 42 -1.14 -22.21 -8.84
C LEU A 42 -0.08 -21.12 -8.99
N ARG A 43 0.18 -20.34 -7.94
CA ARG A 43 1.19 -19.27 -7.90
C ARG A 43 2.59 -19.79 -8.24
N GLU A 44 3.04 -20.86 -7.55
CA GLU A 44 4.35 -21.46 -7.80
C GLU A 44 4.45 -22.08 -9.20
N SER A 45 3.35 -22.65 -9.72
CA SER A 45 3.30 -23.19 -11.08
C SER A 45 3.38 -22.10 -12.14
N TYR A 46 2.77 -20.93 -11.93
CA TYR A 46 2.86 -19.81 -12.86
C TYR A 46 4.27 -19.25 -12.95
N ALA A 47 4.91 -18.99 -11.81
CA ALA A 47 6.30 -18.55 -11.77
C ALA A 47 7.21 -19.57 -12.49
N SER A 48 7.04 -20.86 -12.20
CA SER A 48 7.77 -21.94 -12.86
C SER A 48 7.49 -22.01 -14.36
N LEU A 49 6.25 -21.81 -14.80
CA LEU A 49 5.86 -21.86 -16.21
C LEU A 49 6.47 -20.71 -17.00
N VAL A 50 6.46 -19.49 -16.46
CA VAL A 50 7.09 -18.32 -17.09
C VAL A 50 8.60 -18.53 -17.17
N CYS A 51 9.24 -18.94 -16.06
CA CYS A 51 10.69 -19.19 -16.02
C CYS A 51 11.14 -20.31 -16.98
N VAL A 52 10.46 -21.46 -16.97
CA VAL A 52 10.78 -22.59 -17.85
C VAL A 52 10.43 -22.25 -19.30
N GLY A 53 9.27 -21.63 -19.55
CA GLY A 53 8.81 -21.25 -20.88
C GLY A 53 9.77 -20.27 -21.56
N SER A 54 10.10 -19.16 -20.89
CA SER A 54 11.10 -18.20 -21.36
C SER A 54 12.48 -18.84 -21.56
N SER A 55 12.94 -19.67 -20.61
CA SER A 55 14.20 -20.43 -20.73
C SER A 55 14.23 -21.30 -21.99
N VAL A 56 13.15 -22.04 -22.26
CA VAL A 56 13.06 -22.91 -23.44
C VAL A 56 13.06 -22.09 -24.72
N VAL A 57 12.31 -20.98 -24.77
CA VAL A 57 12.25 -20.10 -25.95
C VAL A 57 13.62 -19.50 -26.25
N PHE A 58 14.26 -18.84 -25.29
CA PHE A 58 15.54 -18.19 -25.50
C PHE A 58 16.68 -19.19 -25.72
N ALA A 59 16.71 -20.31 -24.98
CA ALA A 59 17.71 -21.35 -25.20
C ALA A 59 17.55 -22.00 -26.58
N SER A 60 16.33 -22.12 -27.09
CA SER A 60 16.08 -22.57 -28.46
C SER A 60 16.63 -21.58 -29.48
N VAL A 61 16.40 -20.28 -29.29
CA VAL A 61 16.97 -19.23 -30.16
C VAL A 61 18.49 -19.33 -30.19
N VAL A 62 19.16 -19.40 -29.04
CA VAL A 62 20.63 -19.53 -28.96
C VAL A 62 21.10 -20.86 -29.57
N TYR A 63 20.43 -21.96 -29.23
CA TYR A 63 20.76 -23.30 -29.74
C TYR A 63 20.69 -23.37 -31.26
N PHE A 64 19.59 -22.90 -31.88
CA PHE A 64 19.42 -22.97 -33.33
C PHE A 64 20.43 -22.09 -34.06
N ASN A 65 20.75 -20.91 -33.54
CA ASN A 65 21.79 -20.04 -34.11
C ASN A 65 23.18 -20.70 -34.05
N LEU A 66 23.57 -21.28 -32.90
CA LEU A 66 24.85 -21.97 -32.76
C LEU A 66 24.90 -23.29 -33.55
N ALA A 67 23.80 -24.04 -33.61
CA ALA A 67 23.68 -25.29 -34.36
C ALA A 67 23.76 -25.09 -35.88
N TYR A 68 23.40 -23.89 -36.36
CA TYR A 68 23.47 -23.55 -37.78
C TYR A 68 24.91 -23.24 -38.25
N ILE A 69 25.81 -22.83 -37.35
CA ILE A 69 27.21 -22.47 -37.68
C ILE A 69 27.93 -23.54 -38.50
N PRO A 70 27.96 -24.84 -38.09
CA PRO A 70 28.67 -25.86 -38.85
C PRO A 70 28.07 -26.14 -40.24
N ARG A 71 26.74 -26.03 -40.37
CA ARG A 71 26.06 -26.16 -41.67
C ARG A 71 26.41 -24.99 -42.59
N ALA A 72 26.44 -23.77 -42.05
CA ALA A 72 26.76 -22.56 -42.78
C ALA A 72 28.22 -22.52 -43.29
N LEU A 73 29.13 -23.20 -42.59
CA LEU A 73 30.54 -23.30 -42.95
C LEU A 73 30.86 -24.43 -43.96
N ALA A 74 29.88 -25.26 -44.33
CA ALA A 74 30.03 -26.37 -45.28
C ALA A 74 31.25 -27.28 -44.99
N LEU A 75 31.52 -27.55 -43.70
CA LEU A 75 32.73 -28.24 -43.26
C LEU A 75 32.86 -29.65 -43.86
N ALA A 76 34.02 -29.97 -44.45
CA ALA A 76 34.38 -31.35 -44.75
C ALA A 76 34.53 -32.16 -43.44
N PRO A 77 34.14 -33.46 -43.40
CA PRO A 77 34.10 -34.26 -42.17
C PRO A 77 35.42 -34.31 -41.38
N GLU A 78 36.57 -34.16 -42.05
CA GLU A 78 37.91 -34.20 -41.44
C GLU A 78 38.37 -32.85 -40.85
N SER A 79 38.07 -31.72 -41.49
CA SER A 79 38.42 -30.39 -40.98
C SER A 79 37.48 -29.93 -39.86
N ALA A 80 36.25 -30.43 -39.84
CA ALA A 80 35.26 -30.21 -38.79
C ALA A 80 35.68 -30.73 -37.40
N ARG A 81 36.69 -31.60 -37.26
CA ARG A 81 37.03 -32.23 -35.97
C ARG A 81 38.06 -31.48 -35.12
N LYS A 82 38.71 -30.42 -35.65
CA LYS A 82 39.73 -29.64 -34.93
C LYS A 82 39.21 -28.23 -34.62
N GLY A 83 39.18 -27.86 -33.33
CA GLY A 83 38.77 -26.54 -32.84
C GLY A 83 37.39 -26.51 -32.15
N LEU A 84 37.04 -25.33 -31.61
CA LEU A 84 35.84 -25.10 -30.77
C LEU A 84 34.52 -25.36 -31.52
N VAL A 85 34.44 -24.93 -32.78
CA VAL A 85 33.28 -25.16 -33.68
C VAL A 85 33.04 -26.65 -33.94
N GLY A 86 34.12 -27.43 -34.05
CA GLY A 86 34.06 -28.86 -34.25
C GLY A 86 33.57 -29.65 -33.04
N GLN A 87 33.98 -29.22 -31.84
CA GLN A 87 33.49 -29.78 -30.58
C GLN A 87 32.00 -29.48 -30.36
N LEU A 88 31.56 -28.26 -30.70
CA LEU A 88 30.14 -27.86 -30.67
C LEU A 88 29.28 -28.71 -31.62
N GLN A 89 29.81 -29.08 -32.81
CA GLN A 89 29.09 -29.93 -33.77
C GLN A 89 29.02 -31.40 -33.34
N SER A 90 30.14 -31.96 -32.86
CA SER A 90 30.23 -33.38 -32.49
C SER A 90 29.48 -33.69 -31.19
N ASN A 91 29.43 -32.75 -30.25
CA ASN A 91 28.84 -32.94 -28.93
C ASN A 91 27.57 -32.10 -28.74
N ARG A 92 26.42 -32.64 -29.17
CA ARG A 92 25.10 -32.00 -28.99
C ARG A 92 24.78 -31.67 -27.53
N LYS A 93 25.31 -32.44 -26.57
CA LYS A 93 25.14 -32.16 -25.14
C LYS A 93 25.90 -30.91 -24.72
N LEU A 94 27.13 -30.74 -25.21
CA LEU A 94 27.93 -29.52 -24.97
C LEU A 94 27.25 -28.29 -25.57
N LEU A 95 26.71 -28.39 -26.79
CA LEU A 95 25.96 -27.31 -27.43
C LEU A 95 24.73 -26.90 -26.63
N PHE A 96 23.95 -27.88 -26.15
CA PHE A 96 22.79 -27.62 -25.31
C PHE A 96 23.19 -26.98 -23.96
N LEU A 97 24.23 -27.51 -23.30
CA LEU A 97 24.75 -26.94 -22.06
C LEU A 97 25.24 -25.50 -22.25
N LEU A 98 25.92 -25.21 -23.36
CA LEU A 98 26.41 -23.87 -23.66
C LEU A 98 25.27 -22.90 -23.99
N ALA A 99 24.25 -23.35 -24.72
CA ALA A 99 23.04 -22.55 -24.97
C ALA A 99 22.32 -22.21 -23.65
N LEU A 100 22.18 -23.18 -22.76
CA LEU A 100 21.60 -22.98 -21.43
C LEU A 100 22.43 -22.03 -20.56
N LEU A 101 23.76 -22.19 -20.56
CA LEU A 101 24.69 -21.37 -19.78
C LEU A 101 24.72 -19.91 -20.25
N ILE A 102 24.55 -19.66 -21.56
CA ILE A 102 24.42 -18.29 -22.10
C ILE A 102 23.04 -17.71 -21.77
N THR A 103 21.99 -18.53 -21.80
CA THR A 103 20.60 -18.06 -21.65
C THR A 103 20.24 -17.69 -20.22
N ILE A 104 20.68 -18.46 -19.22
CA ILE A 104 20.28 -18.25 -17.82
C ILE A 104 20.60 -16.83 -17.32
N PRO A 105 21.83 -16.28 -17.49
CA PRO A 105 22.13 -14.92 -17.06
C PRO A 105 21.30 -13.85 -17.79
N LEU A 106 20.96 -14.09 -19.06
CA LEU A 106 20.19 -13.16 -19.89
C LEU A 106 18.72 -13.08 -19.47
N LEU A 107 18.20 -14.12 -18.81
CA LEU A 107 16.81 -14.18 -18.36
C LEU A 107 16.60 -13.73 -16.91
N ILE A 108 17.65 -13.32 -16.20
CA ILE A 108 17.51 -12.82 -14.82
C ILE A 108 16.44 -11.71 -14.71
N PRO A 109 16.40 -10.69 -15.60
CA PRO A 109 15.33 -9.67 -15.55
C PRO A 109 13.93 -10.28 -15.72
N VAL A 110 13.78 -11.24 -16.64
CA VAL A 110 12.52 -11.94 -16.90
C VAL A 110 12.08 -12.76 -15.70
N PHE A 111 13.01 -13.43 -15.01
CA PHE A 111 12.73 -14.21 -13.81
C PHE A 111 12.35 -13.33 -12.62
N ASN A 112 12.88 -12.11 -12.53
CA ASN A 112 12.53 -11.16 -11.49
C ASN A 112 11.15 -10.52 -11.73
N HIS A 113 10.75 -10.33 -12.99
CA HIS A 113 9.48 -9.70 -13.39
C HIS A 113 8.49 -10.69 -14.03
N TRP A 114 8.47 -11.94 -13.55
CA TRP A 114 7.58 -12.98 -14.08
C TRP A 114 6.10 -12.63 -13.95
N GLU A 115 5.72 -11.88 -12.89
CA GLU A 115 4.34 -11.45 -12.63
C GLU A 115 3.80 -10.56 -13.75
N SER A 116 4.63 -9.71 -14.36
CA SER A 116 4.22 -8.82 -15.45
C SER A 116 3.66 -9.59 -16.65
N PHE A 117 4.20 -10.78 -16.97
CA PHE A 117 3.66 -11.63 -18.04
C PHE A 117 2.27 -12.18 -17.71
N LEU A 118 2.00 -12.45 -16.44
CA LEU A 118 0.70 -12.93 -15.99
C LEU A 118 -0.31 -11.80 -16.00
N LEU A 119 0.07 -10.62 -15.53
CA LEU A 119 -0.74 -9.41 -15.61
C LEU A 119 -1.06 -9.07 -17.07
N TYR A 120 -0.11 -9.19 -18.00
CA TYR A 120 -0.35 -9.02 -19.42
C TYR A 120 -1.39 -10.01 -19.98
N TYR A 121 -1.27 -11.30 -19.65
CA TYR A 121 -2.15 -12.33 -20.21
C TYR A 121 -3.56 -12.33 -19.60
N PHE A 122 -3.68 -12.09 -18.30
CA PHE A 122 -4.96 -12.11 -17.57
C PHE A 122 -5.57 -10.71 -17.36
N GLY A 123 -4.88 -9.66 -17.82
CA GLY A 123 -5.22 -8.25 -17.63
C GLY A 123 -6.68 -7.93 -17.92
N ALA A 124 -7.33 -7.27 -16.97
CA ALA A 124 -8.64 -6.67 -17.17
C ALA A 124 -8.51 -5.35 -17.95
N GLU A 125 -9.52 -5.03 -18.74
CA GLU A 125 -9.60 -3.72 -19.39
C GLU A 125 -10.04 -2.68 -18.36
N SER A 126 -9.35 -1.54 -18.33
CA SER A 126 -9.75 -0.37 -17.57
C SER A 126 -10.89 0.33 -18.30
N GLU A 127 -11.73 1.03 -17.57
CA GLU A 127 -12.78 1.88 -18.16
C GLU A 127 -12.21 3.25 -18.60
N LEU A 128 -10.98 3.54 -18.17
CA LEU A 128 -10.27 4.79 -18.41
C LEU A 128 -9.30 4.68 -19.59
N THR A 129 -9.06 5.82 -20.24
CA THR A 129 -8.12 5.97 -21.36
C THR A 129 -7.19 7.14 -21.13
N ASP A 130 -5.95 7.01 -21.55
CA ASP A 130 -4.97 8.08 -21.48
C ASP A 130 -5.39 9.26 -22.39
N PRO A 131 -5.27 10.51 -21.92
CA PRO A 131 -5.75 11.67 -22.65
C PRO A 131 -4.78 12.18 -23.73
N VAL A 132 -3.57 11.60 -23.87
CA VAL A 132 -2.54 12.01 -24.85
C VAL A 132 -2.57 11.13 -26.10
N TYR A 133 -2.53 9.80 -25.95
CA TYR A 133 -2.50 8.82 -27.05
C TYR A 133 -3.82 8.05 -27.24
N GLY A 134 -4.80 8.19 -26.35
CA GLY A 134 -6.09 7.50 -26.42
C GLY A 134 -5.99 5.99 -26.22
N LYS A 135 -4.95 5.50 -25.55
CA LYS A 135 -4.76 4.10 -25.17
C LYS A 135 -5.50 3.81 -23.86
N ASN A 136 -6.06 2.62 -23.76
CA ASN A 136 -6.64 2.13 -22.51
C ASN A 136 -5.56 2.10 -21.41
N ILE A 137 -5.89 2.49 -20.18
CA ILE A 137 -4.93 2.50 -19.07
C ILE A 137 -4.30 1.11 -18.84
N SER A 138 -5.02 0.02 -19.09
CA SER A 138 -4.50 -1.35 -19.01
C SER A 138 -3.33 -1.63 -19.96
N TYR A 139 -3.16 -0.84 -21.03
CA TYR A 139 -1.96 -0.92 -21.86
C TYR A 139 -0.71 -0.60 -21.04
N TYR A 140 -0.74 0.45 -20.22
CA TYR A 140 0.40 0.91 -19.43
C TYR A 140 0.62 0.01 -18.21
N LEU A 141 -0.46 -0.38 -17.53
CA LEU A 141 -0.37 -1.23 -16.34
C LEU A 141 0.08 -2.66 -16.67
N PHE A 142 -0.33 -3.23 -17.81
CA PHE A 142 -0.14 -4.66 -18.09
C PHE A 142 0.70 -4.97 -19.32
N SER A 143 0.54 -4.22 -20.41
CA SER A 143 1.18 -4.56 -21.69
C SER A 143 2.56 -3.95 -21.86
N TYR A 144 2.69 -2.67 -21.52
CA TYR A 144 3.90 -1.89 -21.70
C TYR A 144 5.13 -2.52 -20.99
N PRO A 145 5.04 -2.96 -19.71
CA PRO A 145 6.19 -3.56 -19.03
C PRO A 145 6.68 -4.84 -19.70
N VAL A 146 5.75 -5.63 -20.27
CA VAL A 146 6.10 -6.85 -20.99
C VAL A 146 6.73 -6.53 -22.34
N TYR A 147 6.27 -5.49 -23.04
CA TYR A 147 6.87 -5.07 -24.31
C TYR A 147 8.29 -4.56 -24.13
N GLU A 148 8.53 -3.74 -23.11
CA GLU A 148 9.86 -3.26 -22.74
C GLU A 148 10.79 -4.42 -22.39
N LEU A 149 10.36 -5.31 -21.47
CA LEU A 149 11.15 -6.45 -21.04
C LEU A 149 11.48 -7.44 -22.17
N ILE A 150 10.52 -7.71 -23.08
CA ILE A 150 10.77 -8.54 -24.27
C ILE A 150 11.73 -7.83 -25.23
N GLN A 151 11.51 -6.54 -25.49
CA GLN A 151 12.34 -5.78 -26.41
C GLN A 151 13.79 -5.73 -25.94
N ASP A 152 14.04 -5.46 -24.66
CA ASP A 152 15.38 -5.42 -24.09
C ASP A 152 16.04 -6.79 -24.09
N GLY A 153 15.30 -7.83 -23.67
CA GLY A 153 15.77 -9.21 -23.72
C GLY A 153 16.19 -9.63 -25.13
N LEU A 154 15.37 -9.33 -26.14
CA LEU A 154 15.69 -9.64 -27.55
C LEU A 154 16.88 -8.81 -28.06
N LEU A 155 16.97 -7.54 -27.70
CA LEU A 155 18.06 -6.65 -28.13
C LEU A 155 19.40 -7.18 -27.61
N ILE A 156 19.48 -7.50 -26.32
CA ILE A 156 20.70 -8.06 -25.70
C ILE A 156 21.06 -9.41 -26.33
N VAL A 157 20.09 -10.32 -26.48
CA VAL A 157 20.32 -11.67 -27.00
C VAL A 157 20.79 -11.64 -28.45
N PHE A 158 20.11 -10.88 -29.33
CA PHE A 158 20.53 -10.78 -30.73
C PHE A 158 21.85 -10.03 -30.90
N SER A 159 22.13 -9.02 -30.06
CA SER A 159 23.44 -8.34 -30.07
C SER A 159 24.57 -9.30 -29.68
N LEU A 160 24.39 -10.06 -28.60
CA LEU A 160 25.37 -11.04 -28.14
C LEU A 160 25.55 -12.18 -29.16
N LEU A 161 24.46 -12.68 -29.73
CA LEU A 161 24.52 -13.69 -30.80
C LEU A 161 25.23 -13.15 -32.03
N LEU A 162 24.96 -11.92 -32.46
CA LEU A 162 25.63 -11.30 -33.59
C LEU A 162 27.14 -11.21 -33.35
N VAL A 163 27.58 -10.75 -32.18
CA VAL A 163 29.00 -10.66 -31.81
C VAL A 163 29.64 -12.05 -31.74
N LEU A 164 29.00 -12.99 -31.05
CA LEU A 164 29.52 -14.35 -30.85
C LEU A 164 29.63 -15.12 -32.17
N VAL A 165 28.56 -15.13 -32.98
CA VAL A 165 28.52 -15.81 -34.28
C VAL A 165 29.50 -15.16 -35.25
N SER A 166 29.60 -13.83 -35.27
CA SER A 166 30.58 -13.11 -36.10
C SER A 166 32.02 -13.46 -35.69
N GLY A 167 32.32 -13.49 -34.38
CA GLY A 167 33.63 -13.88 -33.87
C GLY A 167 33.99 -15.33 -34.20
N LEU A 168 33.03 -16.25 -34.10
CA LEU A 168 33.23 -17.65 -34.47
C LEU A 168 33.47 -17.82 -35.97
N TYR A 169 32.73 -17.11 -36.83
CA TYR A 169 32.99 -17.13 -38.27
C TYR A 169 34.32 -16.49 -38.65
N TYR A 170 34.70 -15.38 -37.99
CA TYR A 170 35.97 -14.70 -38.24
C TYR A 170 37.17 -15.55 -37.82
N THR A 171 37.12 -16.15 -36.62
CA THR A 171 38.18 -17.06 -36.14
C THR A 171 38.33 -18.28 -37.03
N PHE A 172 37.20 -18.85 -37.50
CA PHE A 172 37.22 -19.94 -38.45
C PHE A 172 37.85 -19.55 -39.79
N TYR A 173 37.42 -18.41 -40.36
CA TYR A 173 37.96 -17.87 -41.62
C TYR A 173 39.47 -17.63 -41.51
N LYS A 174 39.94 -16.97 -40.43
CA LYS A 174 41.38 -16.73 -40.20
C LYS A 174 42.17 -18.03 -40.09
N SER A 175 41.64 -19.04 -39.41
CA SER A 175 42.31 -20.34 -39.23
C SER A 175 42.36 -21.19 -40.51
N HIS A 176 41.54 -20.89 -41.52
CA HIS A 176 41.42 -21.66 -42.77
C HIS A 176 41.54 -20.79 -44.01
N SER A 177 42.14 -19.59 -43.87
CA SER A 177 42.27 -18.61 -44.95
C SER A 177 43.02 -19.15 -46.16
N ASP A 178 43.93 -20.10 -45.95
CA ASP A 178 44.73 -20.73 -47.02
C ASP A 178 43.94 -21.75 -47.86
N LYS A 179 42.72 -22.14 -47.42
CA LYS A 179 41.89 -23.20 -48.02
C LYS A 179 40.53 -22.71 -48.51
N LEU A 180 40.22 -21.44 -48.34
CA LEU A 180 38.92 -20.84 -48.67
C LEU A 180 39.14 -19.65 -49.62
N ASP A 181 38.66 -19.76 -50.85
CA ASP A 181 38.75 -18.67 -51.84
C ASP A 181 37.90 -17.44 -51.45
N SER A 182 36.84 -17.64 -50.65
CA SER A 182 36.00 -16.55 -50.14
C SER A 182 35.19 -16.96 -48.90
N PHE A 183 34.65 -15.97 -48.18
CA PHE A 183 33.80 -16.19 -47.01
C PHE A 183 32.48 -16.91 -47.39
N PRO A 184 32.07 -18.00 -46.71
CA PRO A 184 30.93 -18.83 -47.12
C PRO A 184 29.62 -18.06 -47.26
N PHE A 185 28.88 -18.31 -48.36
CA PHE A 185 27.61 -17.62 -48.64
C PHE A 185 26.57 -17.84 -47.54
N ALA A 186 26.42 -19.07 -47.04
CA ALA A 186 25.46 -19.38 -45.97
C ALA A 186 25.78 -18.66 -44.65
N ALA A 187 27.06 -18.40 -44.35
CA ALA A 187 27.47 -17.61 -43.20
C ALA A 187 27.13 -16.11 -43.38
N LYS A 188 27.26 -15.57 -44.61
CA LYS A 188 26.80 -14.20 -44.93
C LYS A 188 25.30 -14.05 -44.75
N VAL A 189 24.51 -15.02 -45.22
CA VAL A 189 23.05 -15.01 -45.06
C VAL A 189 22.67 -15.08 -43.59
N HIS A 190 23.30 -15.95 -42.80
CA HIS A 190 23.05 -16.06 -41.36
C HIS A 190 23.29 -14.74 -40.62
N LEU A 191 24.46 -14.13 -40.82
CA LEU A 191 24.79 -12.83 -40.23
C LEU A 191 23.84 -11.73 -40.69
N SER A 192 23.41 -11.76 -41.95
CA SER A 192 22.46 -10.79 -42.51
C SER A 192 21.07 -10.93 -41.89
N VAL A 193 20.60 -12.15 -41.63
CA VAL A 193 19.33 -12.42 -40.94
C VAL A 193 19.41 -11.95 -39.48
N LEU A 194 20.49 -12.27 -38.77
CA LEU A 194 20.71 -11.79 -37.40
C LEU A 194 20.72 -10.26 -37.32
N MET A 195 21.42 -9.60 -38.25
CA MET A 195 21.42 -8.15 -38.34
C MET A 195 20.03 -7.59 -38.64
N ALA A 196 19.27 -8.21 -39.54
CA ALA A 196 17.91 -7.78 -39.86
C ALA A 196 16.96 -7.89 -38.66
N LEU A 197 17.05 -8.98 -37.88
CA LEU A 197 16.29 -9.14 -36.64
C LEU A 197 16.67 -8.08 -35.61
N LEU A 198 17.98 -7.83 -35.43
CA LEU A 198 18.46 -6.80 -34.51
C LEU A 198 17.95 -5.40 -34.92
N VAL A 199 17.93 -5.09 -36.22
CA VAL A 199 17.35 -3.84 -36.74
C VAL A 199 15.85 -3.74 -36.42
N LEU A 200 15.09 -4.82 -36.62
CA LEU A 200 13.65 -4.79 -36.33
C LEU A 200 13.38 -4.56 -34.83
N VAL A 201 14.16 -5.21 -33.96
CA VAL A 201 14.07 -5.00 -32.50
C VAL A 201 14.47 -3.57 -32.12
N GLN A 202 15.53 -3.02 -32.72
CA GLN A 202 15.93 -1.63 -32.50
C GLN A 202 14.87 -0.63 -33.00
N ALA A 203 14.26 -0.90 -34.15
CA ALA A 203 13.17 -0.07 -34.67
C ALA A 203 11.96 -0.10 -33.72
N TRP A 204 11.66 -1.26 -33.13
CA TRP A 204 10.62 -1.38 -32.11
C TRP A 204 10.96 -0.59 -30.83
N SER A 205 12.22 -0.62 -30.38
CA SER A 205 12.71 0.18 -29.25
C SER A 205 12.46 1.68 -29.46
N ILE A 206 12.87 2.23 -30.62
CA ILE A 206 12.63 3.65 -30.97
C ILE A 206 11.12 3.96 -30.99
N ALA A 207 10.28 2.99 -31.39
CA ALA A 207 8.84 3.19 -31.40
C ALA A 207 8.22 3.20 -29.99
N LEU A 208 8.81 2.47 -29.02
CA LEU A 208 8.34 2.43 -27.63
C LEU A 208 8.69 3.70 -26.87
N GLU A 209 9.81 4.35 -27.20
CA GLU A 209 10.29 5.58 -26.57
C GLU A 209 9.23 6.70 -26.46
N ARG A 210 8.28 6.78 -27.41
CA ARG A 210 7.17 7.74 -27.33
C ARG A 210 6.34 7.62 -26.03
N ILE A 211 6.32 6.44 -25.41
CA ILE A 211 5.57 6.16 -24.19
C ILE A 211 6.29 6.75 -22.97
N GLU A 212 7.62 6.79 -22.99
CA GLU A 212 8.44 7.38 -21.94
C GLU A 212 8.13 8.88 -21.74
N LEU A 213 7.72 9.59 -22.81
CA LEU A 213 7.27 10.98 -22.73
C LEU A 213 6.11 11.20 -21.75
N LEU A 214 5.31 10.17 -21.45
CA LEU A 214 4.21 10.25 -20.49
C LEU A 214 4.68 10.30 -19.03
N TYR A 215 5.96 10.03 -18.78
CA TYR A 215 6.60 9.96 -17.47
C TYR A 215 7.64 11.06 -17.27
N GLU A 216 7.52 12.15 -18.03
CA GLU A 216 8.43 13.29 -17.96
C GLU A 216 8.23 14.10 -16.67
N SER A 217 9.32 14.41 -15.98
CA SER A 217 9.33 15.15 -14.71
C SER A 217 9.86 16.58 -14.84
N ARG A 218 10.35 16.99 -16.01
CA ARG A 218 10.94 18.32 -16.27
C ARG A 218 10.05 19.50 -15.85
N HIS A 219 8.73 19.34 -15.92
CA HIS A 219 7.76 20.42 -15.67
C HIS A 219 7.31 20.55 -14.20
N LEU A 220 7.86 19.72 -13.30
CA LEU A 220 7.61 19.84 -11.87
C LEU A 220 8.21 21.16 -11.32
N PRO A 221 7.56 21.81 -10.34
CA PRO A 221 6.41 21.33 -9.55
C PRO A 221 5.03 21.66 -10.14
N VAL A 222 4.96 22.16 -11.38
CA VAL A 222 3.70 22.59 -12.00
C VAL A 222 2.88 21.40 -12.44
N PHE A 223 3.40 20.55 -13.33
CA PHE A 223 2.70 19.35 -13.81
C PHE A 223 3.68 18.23 -14.18
N TYR A 224 3.14 17.02 -14.35
CA TYR A 224 3.90 15.83 -14.74
C TYR A 224 3.40 15.29 -16.10
N GLY A 225 4.30 14.73 -16.90
CA GLY A 225 4.03 14.28 -18.28
C GLY A 225 4.54 15.26 -19.35
N PRO A 226 4.22 15.05 -20.64
CA PRO A 226 4.82 15.79 -21.73
C PRO A 226 4.19 17.18 -21.88
N GLY A 227 5.00 18.20 -22.09
CA GLY A 227 4.58 19.58 -22.32
C GLY A 227 4.64 19.98 -23.80
N PHE A 228 4.68 21.29 -24.05
CA PHE A 228 4.72 21.82 -25.42
C PHE A 228 5.95 21.34 -26.19
N VAL A 229 7.12 21.31 -25.55
CA VAL A 229 8.40 20.96 -26.19
C VAL A 229 8.42 19.47 -26.55
N GLU A 230 8.00 18.61 -25.63
CA GLU A 230 7.99 17.15 -25.85
C GLU A 230 7.06 16.79 -27.01
N MET A 231 5.87 17.39 -27.05
CA MET A 231 4.86 17.05 -28.06
C MET A 231 5.09 17.67 -29.43
N ASN A 232 5.71 18.86 -29.51
CA ASN A 232 5.94 19.56 -30.79
C ASN A 232 7.34 19.36 -31.36
N TYR A 233 8.33 19.00 -30.53
CA TYR A 233 9.71 18.80 -30.97
C TYR A 233 10.17 17.35 -30.78
N GLN A 234 10.12 16.81 -29.56
CA GLN A 234 10.69 15.49 -29.29
C GLN A 234 9.89 14.35 -29.96
N LEU A 235 8.56 14.35 -29.88
CA LEU A 235 7.73 13.31 -30.48
C LEU A 235 7.89 13.25 -32.02
N PRO A 236 7.84 14.37 -32.78
CA PRO A 236 8.20 14.35 -34.20
C PRO A 236 9.63 13.89 -34.47
N LEU A 237 10.59 14.25 -33.61
CA LEU A 237 11.98 13.84 -33.74
C LEU A 237 12.15 12.33 -33.53
N ILE A 238 11.42 11.72 -32.60
CA ILE A 238 11.36 10.26 -32.41
C ILE A 238 10.86 9.59 -33.69
N TRP A 239 9.73 10.05 -34.25
CA TRP A 239 9.20 9.51 -35.52
C TRP A 239 10.15 9.69 -36.70
N PHE A 240 10.82 10.85 -36.77
CA PHE A 240 11.82 11.11 -37.80
C PHE A 240 13.03 10.19 -37.65
N SER A 241 13.51 9.98 -36.41
CA SER A 241 14.60 9.06 -36.12
C SER A 241 14.26 7.62 -36.50
N PHE A 242 13.02 7.18 -36.24
CA PHE A 242 12.51 5.86 -36.63
C PHE A 242 12.53 5.67 -38.15
N LEU A 243 11.98 6.63 -38.91
CA LEU A 243 11.96 6.57 -40.37
C LEU A 243 13.38 6.60 -40.95
N LEU A 244 14.23 7.50 -40.44
CA LEU A 244 15.60 7.68 -40.89
C LEU A 244 16.45 6.44 -40.59
N PHE A 245 16.25 5.80 -39.43
CA PHE A 245 16.89 4.54 -39.08
C PHE A 245 16.56 3.45 -40.11
N LEU A 246 15.28 3.25 -40.42
CA LEU A 246 14.84 2.26 -41.42
C LEU A 246 15.43 2.54 -42.80
N ILE A 247 15.39 3.78 -43.27
CA ILE A 247 15.96 4.18 -44.56
C ILE A 247 17.48 3.96 -44.59
N THR A 248 18.17 4.27 -43.49
CA THR A 248 19.61 4.07 -43.35
C THR A 248 19.97 2.60 -43.43
N VAL A 249 19.24 1.72 -42.74
CA VAL A 249 19.47 0.27 -42.82
C VAL A 249 19.22 -0.23 -44.24
N ILE A 250 18.09 0.14 -44.86
CA ILE A 250 17.76 -0.28 -46.23
C ILE A 250 18.86 0.16 -47.21
N ALA A 251 19.34 1.40 -47.10
CA ALA A 251 20.41 1.92 -47.94
C ALA A 251 21.74 1.17 -47.71
N TRP A 252 22.07 0.85 -46.47
CA TRP A 252 23.25 0.05 -46.12
C TRP A 252 23.18 -1.35 -46.72
N VAL A 253 22.06 -2.05 -46.54
CA VAL A 253 21.84 -3.38 -47.12
C VAL A 253 21.91 -3.34 -48.66
N TYR A 254 21.29 -2.35 -49.29
CA TYR A 254 21.33 -2.17 -50.75
C TYR A 254 22.76 -1.90 -51.28
N SER A 255 23.50 -1.04 -50.59
CA SER A 255 24.89 -0.70 -50.93
C SER A 255 25.83 -1.90 -50.76
N LEU A 256 25.64 -2.70 -49.70
CA LEU A 256 26.40 -3.93 -49.48
C LEU A 256 26.15 -4.98 -50.57
N TYR A 257 24.92 -5.09 -51.08
CA TYR A 257 24.56 -6.08 -52.10
C TYR A 257 24.94 -5.67 -53.52
N THR A 258 24.69 -4.41 -53.89
CA THR A 258 24.94 -3.92 -55.26
C THR A 258 26.35 -3.37 -55.48
N GLY A 259 27.10 -3.10 -54.41
CA GLY A 259 28.42 -2.48 -54.45
C GLY A 259 28.42 -1.01 -54.89
N ASN A 260 27.26 -0.47 -55.26
CA ASN A 260 27.04 0.88 -55.76
C ASN A 260 26.36 1.75 -54.69
N LYS A 261 26.54 3.08 -54.79
CA LYS A 261 25.95 4.08 -53.88
C LYS A 261 26.41 4.00 -52.41
N LYS A 262 27.63 3.51 -52.15
CA LYS A 262 28.24 3.49 -50.79
C LYS A 262 28.22 4.87 -50.11
N TYR A 263 28.46 5.93 -50.87
CA TYR A 263 28.38 7.30 -50.36
C TYR A 263 26.98 7.68 -49.87
N THR A 264 25.89 7.21 -50.50
CA THR A 264 24.54 7.53 -50.03
C THR A 264 24.23 6.84 -48.71
N ALA A 265 24.66 5.59 -48.52
CA ALA A 265 24.51 4.87 -47.26
C ALA A 265 25.33 5.50 -46.12
N ILE A 266 26.56 5.95 -46.41
CA ILE A 266 27.41 6.67 -45.45
C ILE A 266 26.75 8.00 -45.07
N VAL A 267 26.27 8.78 -46.04
CA VAL A 267 25.59 10.06 -45.78
C VAL A 267 24.36 9.85 -44.91
N LEU A 268 23.48 8.89 -45.23
CA LEU A 268 22.31 8.58 -44.41
C LEU A 268 22.69 8.12 -42.99
N GLY A 269 23.75 7.31 -42.85
CA GLY A 269 24.28 6.91 -41.55
C GLY A 269 24.79 8.09 -40.72
N ILE A 270 25.54 9.01 -41.32
CA ILE A 270 25.99 10.24 -40.67
C ILE A 270 24.77 11.11 -40.30
N SER A 271 23.78 11.24 -41.18
CA SER A 271 22.54 11.97 -40.89
C SER A 271 21.79 11.36 -39.70
N TYR A 272 21.71 10.04 -39.61
CA TYR A 272 21.11 9.36 -38.46
C TYR A 272 21.88 9.64 -37.16
N LEU A 273 23.21 9.54 -37.18
CA LEU A 273 24.03 9.89 -36.02
C LEU A 273 23.90 11.36 -35.60
N LEU A 274 23.75 12.27 -36.57
CA LEU A 274 23.48 13.68 -36.29
C LEU A 274 22.10 13.86 -35.63
N VAL A 275 21.07 13.16 -36.11
CA VAL A 275 19.73 13.20 -35.49
C VAL A 275 19.77 12.67 -34.07
N LEU A 276 20.50 11.57 -33.82
CA LEU A 276 20.73 11.09 -32.46
C LEU A 276 21.44 12.14 -31.61
N GLY A 277 22.50 12.77 -32.13
CA GLY A 277 23.20 13.84 -31.40
C GLY A 277 22.31 15.06 -31.11
N VAL A 278 21.37 15.40 -31.99
CA VAL A 278 20.38 16.47 -31.78
C VAL A 278 19.33 16.06 -30.77
N LYS A 279 18.90 14.80 -30.80
CA LYS A 279 17.92 14.23 -29.88
C LYS A 279 18.43 14.21 -28.43
N GLU A 280 19.70 13.86 -28.24
CA GLU A 280 20.38 13.90 -26.93
C GLU A 280 20.77 15.32 -26.49
N SER A 281 20.58 16.34 -27.35
CA SER A 281 20.93 17.72 -27.05
C SER A 281 19.76 18.47 -26.44
N GLU A 282 19.96 18.97 -25.22
CA GLU A 282 18.97 19.81 -24.51
C GLU A 282 18.92 21.25 -25.02
N LEU A 283 19.88 21.66 -25.88
CA LEU A 283 19.99 23.04 -26.36
C LEU A 283 18.69 23.56 -27.02
N ILE A 284 18.09 22.78 -27.93
CA ILE A 284 16.86 23.22 -28.63
C ILE A 284 15.64 23.20 -27.69
N PRO A 285 15.41 22.11 -26.93
CA PRO A 285 14.39 22.08 -25.88
C PRO A 285 14.45 23.28 -24.93
N ASP A 286 15.63 23.58 -24.39
CA ASP A 286 15.84 24.69 -23.45
C ASP A 286 15.55 26.04 -24.10
N LEU A 287 16.00 26.26 -25.34
CA LEU A 287 15.69 27.49 -26.08
C LEU A 287 14.18 27.63 -26.33
N MET A 288 13.48 26.55 -26.68
CA MET A 288 12.02 26.62 -26.83
C MET A 288 11.33 26.90 -25.49
N HIS A 289 11.81 26.27 -24.41
CA HIS A 289 11.28 26.48 -23.07
C HIS A 289 11.47 27.93 -22.60
N ASP A 290 12.70 28.43 -22.61
CA ASP A 290 13.05 29.78 -22.12
C ASP A 290 12.38 30.89 -22.94
N TYR A 291 12.39 30.78 -24.28
CA TYR A 291 11.92 31.88 -25.13
C TYR A 291 10.42 31.81 -25.47
N TYR A 292 9.82 30.63 -25.55
CA TYR A 292 8.40 30.50 -25.90
C TYR A 292 7.54 30.13 -24.70
N VAL A 293 7.87 29.05 -23.99
CA VAL A 293 7.04 28.51 -22.89
C VAL A 293 7.05 29.44 -21.69
N GLN A 294 8.21 29.82 -21.16
CA GLN A 294 8.29 30.72 -19.99
C GLN A 294 7.70 32.10 -20.27
N SER A 295 7.72 32.53 -21.54
CA SER A 295 7.10 33.80 -21.94
C SER A 295 5.57 33.72 -22.04
N ASN A 296 5.00 32.55 -22.32
CA ASN A 296 3.56 32.32 -22.48
C ASN A 296 3.12 30.99 -21.84
N PRO A 297 3.28 30.81 -20.52
CA PRO A 297 3.16 29.50 -19.88
C PRO A 297 1.75 28.92 -19.98
N ILE A 298 0.71 29.76 -19.78
CA ILE A 298 -0.69 29.33 -19.89
C ILE A 298 -1.01 28.90 -21.32
N ASP A 299 -0.72 29.75 -22.31
CA ASP A 299 -1.03 29.43 -23.72
C ASP A 299 -0.29 28.18 -24.22
N ALA A 300 0.97 27.99 -23.80
CA ALA A 300 1.78 26.85 -24.20
C ALA A 300 1.37 25.55 -23.49
N GLU A 301 1.09 25.59 -22.18
CA GLU A 301 1.01 24.41 -21.33
C GLU A 301 -0.40 24.05 -20.83
N SER A 302 -1.42 24.90 -20.99
CA SER A 302 -2.78 24.67 -20.44
C SER A 302 -3.36 23.30 -20.81
N LYS A 303 -3.13 22.84 -22.04
CA LYS A 303 -3.60 21.52 -22.50
C LYS A 303 -2.98 20.39 -21.67
N TYR A 304 -1.67 20.44 -21.43
CA TYR A 304 -0.95 19.38 -20.74
C TYR A 304 -1.22 19.41 -19.24
N ILE A 305 -1.36 20.61 -18.67
CA ILE A 305 -1.84 20.81 -17.30
C ILE A 305 -3.23 20.19 -17.13
N ALA A 306 -4.19 20.43 -18.04
CA ALA A 306 -5.51 19.81 -17.99
C ALA A 306 -5.46 18.27 -18.02
N GLN A 307 -4.57 17.71 -18.84
CA GLN A 307 -4.36 16.27 -18.95
C GLN A 307 -3.78 15.67 -17.67
N HIS A 308 -2.80 16.35 -17.06
CA HIS A 308 -2.21 15.97 -15.77
C HIS A 308 -3.24 16.02 -14.64
N ILE A 309 -4.05 17.09 -14.56
CA ILE A 309 -5.12 17.22 -13.57
C ILE A 309 -6.09 16.05 -13.69
N LYS A 310 -6.63 15.82 -14.89
CA LYS A 310 -7.57 14.75 -15.14
C LYS A 310 -6.97 13.37 -14.84
N ALA A 311 -5.74 13.11 -15.30
CA ALA A 311 -5.07 11.84 -15.04
C ALA A 311 -4.89 11.59 -13.54
N THR A 312 -4.55 12.61 -12.76
CA THR A 312 -4.38 12.50 -11.31
C THR A 312 -5.71 12.31 -10.59
N GLN A 313 -6.75 13.03 -11.00
CA GLN A 313 -8.11 12.84 -10.47
C GLN A 313 -8.60 11.40 -10.74
N ASP A 314 -8.42 10.91 -11.96
CA ASP A 314 -8.77 9.56 -12.37
C ASP A 314 -7.89 8.52 -11.65
N ALA A 315 -6.61 8.77 -11.42
CA ALA A 315 -5.68 7.82 -10.80
C ALA A 315 -5.89 7.62 -9.29
N PHE A 316 -6.58 8.53 -8.60
CA PHE A 316 -6.82 8.46 -7.14
C PHE A 316 -8.29 8.57 -6.73
N ASN A 317 -9.21 8.46 -7.70
CA ASN A 317 -10.66 8.58 -7.52
C ASN A 317 -11.09 9.90 -6.86
N LEU A 318 -10.57 11.02 -7.36
CA LEU A 318 -10.86 12.37 -6.82
C LEU A 318 -12.03 13.05 -7.53
N ALA A 319 -12.43 12.56 -8.70
CA ALA A 319 -13.52 13.15 -9.48
C ALA A 319 -14.92 12.93 -8.86
N ASP A 320 -15.07 11.87 -8.06
CA ASP A 320 -16.34 11.49 -7.44
C ASP A 320 -16.62 12.20 -6.10
N ILE A 321 -15.78 13.16 -5.71
CA ILE A 321 -15.94 13.93 -4.47
C ILE A 321 -17.12 14.89 -4.62
N THR A 322 -18.13 14.75 -3.76
CA THR A 322 -19.35 15.55 -3.82
C THR A 322 -19.20 16.85 -3.02
N GLU A 323 -19.25 17.99 -3.69
CA GLU A 323 -19.21 19.30 -3.03
C GLU A 323 -20.60 19.76 -2.59
N ILE A 324 -20.72 20.22 -1.35
CA ILE A 324 -21.95 20.74 -0.76
C ILE A 324 -21.68 22.12 -0.18
N ASP A 325 -22.44 23.13 -0.59
CA ASP A 325 -22.41 24.43 0.07
C ASP A 325 -23.04 24.34 1.46
N TYR A 326 -22.27 24.67 2.49
CA TYR A 326 -22.72 24.70 3.88
C TYR A 326 -23.02 26.15 4.29
N PRO A 327 -24.30 26.56 4.35
CA PRO A 327 -24.66 27.91 4.71
C PRO A 327 -24.37 28.15 6.19
N LEU A 328 -23.46 29.09 6.47
CA LEU A 328 -23.19 29.56 7.82
C LEU A 328 -24.06 30.78 8.12
N GLU A 329 -24.86 30.69 9.18
CA GLU A 329 -25.65 31.82 9.65
C GLU A 329 -24.93 32.53 10.80
N SER A 330 -24.86 33.86 10.72
CA SER A 330 -24.35 34.70 11.82
C SER A 330 -25.35 34.85 12.99
N SER A 331 -26.51 34.20 12.92
CA SER A 331 -27.60 34.41 13.87
C SER A 331 -27.31 33.72 15.22
N LEU A 332 -27.42 34.48 16.32
CA LEU A 332 -27.26 34.01 17.70
C LEU A 332 -28.48 33.20 18.20
N SER A 333 -29.19 32.53 17.28
CA SER A 333 -30.35 31.74 17.65
C SER A 333 -29.88 30.63 18.61
N PRO A 334 -30.47 30.51 19.80
CA PRO A 334 -30.10 29.45 20.71
C PRO A 334 -30.45 28.12 20.05
N LEU A 335 -29.41 27.42 19.58
CA LEU A 335 -29.53 26.09 19.00
C LEU A 335 -30.40 25.19 19.88
N SER A 336 -31.17 24.32 19.24
CA SER A 336 -32.02 23.34 19.90
C SER A 336 -31.15 22.48 20.84
N SER A 337 -31.35 22.61 22.16
CA SER A 337 -30.48 21.94 23.14
C SER A 337 -30.60 20.42 23.11
N VAL A 338 -31.63 19.88 22.45
CA VAL A 338 -31.94 18.44 22.43
C VAL A 338 -31.20 17.74 21.30
N GLU A 339 -31.09 18.31 20.10
CA GLU A 339 -30.32 17.71 19.00
C GLU A 339 -28.83 17.67 19.30
N ILE A 340 -28.26 18.80 19.72
CA ILE A 340 -26.82 18.88 20.01
C ILE A 340 -26.44 17.97 21.17
N SER A 341 -27.27 17.89 22.21
CA SER A 341 -26.99 16.97 23.33
C SER A 341 -26.86 15.51 22.90
N ARG A 342 -27.49 15.10 21.79
CA ARG A 342 -27.35 13.75 21.23
C ARG A 342 -26.02 13.56 20.50
N GLU A 343 -25.47 14.60 19.89
CA GLU A 343 -24.17 14.57 19.21
C GLU A 343 -22.99 14.59 20.20
N LEU A 344 -23.11 15.34 21.30
CA LEU A 344 -22.06 15.46 22.32
C LEU A 344 -21.71 14.12 23.00
N ASP A 345 -22.64 13.16 23.01
CA ASP A 345 -22.46 11.86 23.67
C ASP A 345 -21.39 10.98 22.98
N ASN A 346 -21.01 11.23 21.73
CA ASN A 346 -20.07 10.38 20.98
C ASN A 346 -18.74 11.05 20.62
N ILE A 347 -18.55 12.31 21.04
CA ILE A 347 -17.37 13.07 20.63
C ILE A 347 -16.11 12.51 21.28
N PRO A 348 -15.07 12.15 20.49
CA PRO A 348 -13.86 11.55 21.01
C PRO A 348 -12.98 12.60 21.67
N LEU A 349 -13.05 12.70 22.99
CA LEU A 349 -12.25 13.66 23.76
C LEU A 349 -10.80 13.21 23.97
N TRP A 350 -10.46 11.98 23.58
CA TRP A 350 -9.12 11.44 23.68
C TRP A 350 -8.44 11.35 22.31
N ASP A 351 -7.16 11.70 22.28
CA ASP A 351 -6.28 11.47 21.15
C ASP A 351 -5.63 10.10 21.29
N ASN A 352 -5.56 9.34 20.20
CA ASN A 352 -5.13 7.94 20.24
C ASN A 352 -3.69 7.81 20.78
N ASP A 353 -2.79 8.70 20.35
CA ASP A 353 -1.38 8.71 20.77
C ASP A 353 -1.21 9.02 22.26
N LEU A 354 -2.12 9.82 22.83
CA LEU A 354 -2.12 10.13 24.25
C LEU A 354 -2.79 9.04 25.09
N LEU A 355 -3.66 8.24 24.48
CA LEU A 355 -4.39 7.16 25.17
C LEU A 355 -3.55 5.89 25.30
N LEU A 356 -2.62 5.62 24.38
CA LEU A 356 -1.77 4.43 24.41
C LEU A 356 -0.95 4.31 25.72
N PRO A 357 -0.23 5.35 26.20
CA PRO A 357 0.46 5.29 27.49
C PRO A 357 -0.47 5.07 28.69
N VAL A 358 -1.72 5.54 28.61
CA VAL A 358 -2.73 5.33 29.65
C VAL A 358 -3.15 3.87 29.70
N TYR A 359 -3.34 3.24 28.54
CA TYR A 359 -3.66 1.81 28.42
C TYR A 359 -2.50 0.95 28.94
N GLU A 360 -1.27 1.28 28.58
CA GLU A 360 -0.08 0.60 29.10
C GLU A 360 -0.01 0.64 30.63
N GLN A 361 -0.20 1.83 31.21
CA GLN A 361 -0.11 2.00 32.66
C GLN A 361 -1.24 1.31 33.43
N LEU A 362 -2.47 1.31 32.89
CA LEU A 362 -3.66 0.85 33.62
C LEU A 362 -4.11 -0.57 33.27
N GLN A 363 -3.78 -1.08 32.08
CA GLN A 363 -4.38 -2.31 31.54
C GLN A 363 -3.37 -3.36 31.07
N SER A 364 -2.07 -3.10 31.07
CA SER A 364 -1.07 -4.15 30.80
C SER A 364 -1.09 -5.20 31.91
N ILE A 365 -1.24 -4.80 33.18
CA ILE A 365 -1.43 -5.62 34.42
C ILE A 365 -0.26 -6.60 34.72
N ARG A 366 0.32 -7.23 33.71
CA ARG A 366 1.48 -8.13 33.74
C ARG A 366 2.60 -7.50 32.91
N PRO A 367 3.89 -7.74 33.26
CA PRO A 367 5.03 -7.13 32.55
C PRO A 367 5.19 -7.58 31.10
N PHE A 368 4.62 -8.74 30.73
CA PHE A 368 4.70 -9.33 29.39
C PHE A 368 3.52 -8.99 28.49
N PHE A 369 2.62 -8.11 28.92
CA PHE A 369 1.54 -7.60 28.09
C PHE A 369 1.83 -6.16 27.71
N SER A 370 1.56 -5.83 26.46
CA SER A 370 1.67 -4.48 25.91
C SER A 370 0.58 -4.23 24.88
N PHE A 371 0.42 -2.97 24.48
CA PHE A 371 -0.47 -2.50 23.44
C PHE A 371 0.38 -1.87 22.34
N GLN A 372 0.12 -2.26 21.09
CA GLN A 372 0.83 -1.66 19.95
C GLN A 372 0.19 -0.34 19.52
N GLN A 373 -1.14 -0.26 19.61
CA GLN A 373 -1.90 0.93 19.25
C GLN A 373 -3.29 0.93 19.89
N VAL A 374 -3.93 2.11 19.85
CA VAL A 374 -5.34 2.31 20.18
C VAL A 374 -6.08 2.69 18.90
N ALA A 375 -7.01 1.83 18.49
CA ALA A 375 -7.89 2.07 17.36
C ALA A 375 -9.23 2.68 17.82
N VAL A 376 -9.94 3.29 16.87
CA VAL A 376 -11.29 3.83 17.09
C VAL A 376 -12.28 2.95 16.35
N ASP A 377 -13.39 2.62 17.01
CA ASP A 377 -14.47 1.84 16.43
C ASP A 377 -15.83 2.29 17.01
N ARG A 378 -16.92 1.66 16.58
CA ARG A 378 -18.29 1.93 17.02
C ARG A 378 -19.04 0.64 17.26
N TYR A 379 -19.77 0.58 18.37
CA TYR A 379 -20.62 -0.55 18.73
C TYR A 379 -22.02 -0.06 19.09
N GLN A 380 -23.02 -0.85 18.70
CA GLN A 380 -24.40 -0.61 19.13
C GLN A 380 -24.59 -1.11 20.57
N LEU A 381 -24.47 -0.21 21.55
CA LEU A 381 -24.52 -0.51 22.99
C LEU A 381 -25.70 0.19 23.65
N GLY A 382 -26.63 -0.59 24.20
CA GLY A 382 -27.83 -0.07 24.87
C GLY A 382 -28.75 0.73 23.93
N GLY A 383 -28.91 0.27 22.68
CA GLY A 383 -29.80 0.89 21.69
C GLY A 383 -29.25 2.13 20.99
N LYS A 384 -28.00 2.53 21.28
CA LYS A 384 -27.30 3.66 20.65
C LYS A 384 -26.01 3.19 19.97
N ASN A 385 -25.62 3.79 18.86
CA ASN A 385 -24.27 3.60 18.32
C ASN A 385 -23.31 4.44 19.15
N ARG A 386 -22.34 3.79 19.80
CA ARG A 386 -21.35 4.43 20.65
C ARG A 386 -19.97 4.31 20.03
N GLN A 387 -19.28 5.43 19.90
CA GLN A 387 -17.86 5.44 19.56
C GLN A 387 -17.03 4.96 20.75
N VAL A 388 -16.06 4.09 20.49
CA VAL A 388 -15.18 3.49 21.48
C VAL A 388 -13.74 3.51 21.02
N ASN A 389 -12.83 3.45 21.97
CA ASN A 389 -11.41 3.23 21.74
C ASN A 389 -11.08 1.79 22.10
N VAL A 390 -10.50 1.04 21.18
CA VAL A 390 -10.22 -0.39 21.30
C VAL A 390 -8.73 -0.65 21.15
N ALA A 391 -8.18 -1.50 22.01
CA ALA A 391 -6.82 -1.99 21.87
C ALA A 391 -6.73 -3.49 22.20
N ALA A 392 -5.90 -4.21 21.44
CA ALA A 392 -5.57 -5.59 21.71
C ALA A 392 -4.38 -5.68 22.67
N ARG A 393 -4.52 -6.50 23.72
CA ARG A 393 -3.43 -6.75 24.64
C ARG A 393 -2.56 -7.86 24.08
N GLU A 394 -1.39 -7.48 23.60
CA GLU A 394 -0.46 -8.34 22.89
C GLU A 394 0.69 -8.79 23.81
N LEU A 395 1.33 -9.91 23.46
CA LEU A 395 2.49 -10.41 24.21
C LEU A 395 3.75 -9.62 23.85
N ASP A 396 4.38 -9.01 24.85
CA ASP A 396 5.77 -8.54 24.77
C ASP A 396 6.68 -9.53 25.48
N TYR A 397 7.41 -10.32 24.70
CA TYR A 397 8.37 -11.28 25.23
C TYR A 397 9.68 -10.62 25.67
N GLN A 398 10.04 -9.47 25.10
CA GLN A 398 11.33 -8.83 25.34
C GLN A 398 11.39 -8.12 26.69
N SER A 399 10.24 -7.74 27.24
CA SER A 399 10.13 -7.16 28.58
C SER A 399 10.37 -8.17 29.71
N LEU A 400 10.37 -9.48 29.42
CA LEU A 400 10.68 -10.51 30.41
C LEU A 400 12.14 -10.45 30.84
N ALA A 401 12.40 -10.83 32.09
CA ALA A 401 13.76 -10.93 32.63
C ALA A 401 14.62 -11.87 31.76
N PRO A 402 15.93 -11.58 31.57
CA PRO A 402 16.80 -12.37 30.70
C PRO A 402 16.81 -13.88 31.01
N GLU A 403 16.68 -14.26 32.28
CA GLU A 403 16.61 -15.65 32.73
C GLU A 403 15.33 -16.37 32.23
N ALA A 404 14.25 -15.62 32.06
CA ALA A 404 12.99 -16.10 31.51
C ALA A 404 13.00 -16.13 29.97
N GLN A 405 13.99 -15.53 29.31
CA GLN A 405 14.08 -15.47 27.85
C GLN A 405 14.69 -16.75 27.22
N ASN A 406 14.18 -17.92 27.59
CA ASN A 406 14.64 -19.22 27.10
C ASN A 406 13.68 -19.87 26.09
N TRP A 407 14.14 -20.91 25.38
CA TRP A 407 13.36 -21.57 24.32
C TRP A 407 11.99 -22.10 24.78
N ARG A 408 11.94 -22.72 25.96
CA ARG A 408 10.68 -23.23 26.54
C ARG A 408 9.68 -22.10 26.72
N ASN A 409 10.10 -21.01 27.36
CA ASN A 409 9.24 -19.86 27.61
C ASN A 409 8.81 -19.18 26.30
N LYS A 410 9.71 -19.06 25.32
CA LYS A 410 9.45 -18.43 24.02
C LYS A 410 8.45 -19.17 23.14
N HIS A 411 8.51 -20.50 23.12
CA HIS A 411 7.79 -21.31 22.13
C HIS A 411 6.69 -22.20 22.72
N LEU A 412 6.70 -22.47 24.02
CA LEU A 412 5.74 -23.36 24.68
C LEU A 412 4.86 -22.65 25.73
N PHE A 413 5.40 -21.68 26.47
CA PHE A 413 4.67 -21.04 27.56
C PHE A 413 4.06 -19.68 27.17
N TYR A 414 4.90 -18.65 26.96
CA TYR A 414 4.46 -17.32 26.55
C TYR A 414 4.15 -17.31 25.06
N THR A 415 2.96 -17.79 24.71
CA THR A 415 2.58 -18.08 23.32
C THR A 415 1.53 -17.15 22.77
N HIS A 416 0.81 -16.35 23.56
CA HIS A 416 -0.31 -15.53 23.09
C HIS A 416 -0.45 -14.24 23.92
N GLY A 417 -1.06 -13.21 23.31
CA GLY A 417 -1.65 -12.07 24.01
C GLY A 417 -3.00 -12.43 24.63
N TYR A 418 -3.67 -11.47 25.28
CA TYR A 418 -4.87 -11.75 26.04
C TYR A 418 -5.90 -10.61 26.03
N GLY A 419 -6.90 -10.74 25.18
CA GLY A 419 -8.15 -10.00 25.21
C GLY A 419 -8.07 -8.61 24.57
N LEU A 420 -9.23 -7.97 24.54
CA LEU A 420 -9.40 -6.57 24.14
C LEU A 420 -9.65 -5.68 25.35
N VAL A 421 -9.25 -4.42 25.22
CA VAL A 421 -9.60 -3.34 26.15
C VAL A 421 -10.41 -2.33 25.38
N VAL A 422 -11.60 -2.00 25.89
CA VAL A 422 -12.55 -1.08 25.26
C VAL A 422 -12.92 -0.01 26.27
N SER A 423 -12.79 1.25 25.86
CA SER A 423 -13.28 2.40 26.62
C SER A 423 -14.19 3.26 25.74
N PRO A 424 -15.21 3.94 26.30
CA PRO A 424 -15.99 4.90 25.52
C PRO A 424 -15.11 6.10 25.15
N SER A 425 -15.35 6.70 23.98
CA SER A 425 -14.54 7.85 23.52
C SER A 425 -14.90 9.17 24.22
N ASN A 426 -16.07 9.25 24.87
CA ASN A 426 -16.62 10.45 25.53
C ASN A 426 -16.28 10.56 27.04
N GLN A 427 -15.06 10.20 27.44
CA GLN A 427 -14.63 10.21 28.85
C GLN A 427 -14.77 11.59 29.52
N GLN A 428 -15.05 11.59 30.82
CA GLN A 428 -15.10 12.83 31.61
C GLN A 428 -13.73 13.19 32.18
N ALA A 429 -13.45 14.50 32.29
CA ALA A 429 -12.23 14.95 32.90
C ALA A 429 -12.24 14.72 34.43
N ASN A 430 -11.05 14.53 35.00
CA ASN A 430 -10.86 14.34 36.45
C ASN A 430 -11.64 13.16 37.05
N GLN A 431 -12.00 12.17 36.23
CA GLN A 431 -12.61 10.91 36.64
C GLN A 431 -11.67 9.75 36.33
N PRO A 432 -11.75 8.63 37.08
CA PRO A 432 -11.07 7.39 36.68
C PRO A 432 -11.51 6.95 35.29
N MET A 433 -10.57 6.38 34.53
CA MET A 433 -10.84 5.85 33.20
C MET A 433 -11.98 4.82 33.26
N GLN A 434 -13.03 5.03 32.47
CA GLN A 434 -14.13 4.08 32.37
C GLN A 434 -13.80 3.00 31.34
N TRP A 435 -13.96 1.73 31.73
CA TRP A 435 -13.76 0.58 30.87
C TRP A 435 -15.11 -0.07 30.57
N LEU A 436 -15.42 -0.29 29.29
CA LEU A 436 -16.54 -1.15 28.86
C LEU A 436 -16.11 -2.62 28.83
N LEU A 437 -14.82 -2.84 28.56
CA LEU A 437 -14.16 -4.13 28.58
C LEU A 437 -12.70 -3.97 29.00
N SER A 438 -12.27 -4.78 29.96
CA SER A 438 -10.88 -4.86 30.48
C SER A 438 -10.32 -6.29 30.40
N ASN A 439 -11.22 -7.29 30.31
CA ASN A 439 -10.98 -8.73 30.49
C ASN A 439 -10.55 -9.10 31.92
N PHE A 440 -10.13 -10.35 32.16
CA PHE A 440 -9.80 -10.95 33.47
C PHE A 440 -11.00 -11.29 34.37
N ASP A 441 -11.97 -12.04 33.83
CA ASP A 441 -13.19 -12.49 34.54
C ASP A 441 -14.05 -11.35 35.11
N GLN A 442 -13.83 -10.11 34.67
CA GLN A 442 -14.67 -8.97 35.03
C GLN A 442 -16.01 -9.07 34.28
N ALA A 443 -17.10 -8.74 34.99
CA ALA A 443 -18.43 -8.75 34.41
C ALA A 443 -18.54 -7.73 33.26
N VAL A 444 -18.97 -8.19 32.09
CA VAL A 444 -19.20 -7.34 30.93
C VAL A 444 -20.66 -6.90 30.92
N ALA A 445 -20.90 -5.60 30.88
CA ALA A 445 -22.25 -5.03 30.94
C ALA A 445 -23.06 -5.24 29.65
N PHE A 446 -22.39 -5.44 28.52
CA PHE A 446 -23.00 -5.56 27.20
C PHE A 446 -22.61 -6.89 26.54
N ASP A 447 -23.61 -7.68 26.14
CA ASP A 447 -23.40 -8.99 25.50
C ASP A 447 -22.53 -8.90 24.23
N LYS A 448 -22.72 -7.84 23.42
CA LYS A 448 -21.88 -7.58 22.22
C LYS A 448 -20.38 -7.40 22.52
N LEU A 449 -20.00 -7.11 23.76
CA LEU A 449 -18.61 -6.98 24.18
C LEU A 449 -18.09 -8.22 24.92
N LYS A 450 -18.88 -9.29 25.00
CA LYS A 450 -18.46 -10.55 25.61
C LYS A 450 -17.45 -11.25 24.71
N LEU A 451 -16.44 -11.87 25.33
CA LEU A 451 -15.40 -12.64 24.67
C LEU A 451 -15.49 -14.11 25.08
N ASP A 452 -15.57 -15.00 24.09
CA ASP A 452 -15.58 -16.44 24.33
C ASP A 452 -14.15 -17.01 24.35
N ARG A 453 -13.24 -16.40 23.57
CA ARG A 453 -11.82 -16.76 23.48
C ARG A 453 -10.94 -15.49 23.51
N PRO A 454 -10.43 -15.10 24.68
CA PRO A 454 -9.60 -13.90 24.80
C PRO A 454 -8.19 -14.10 24.23
N GLU A 455 -7.73 -15.30 23.92
CA GLU A 455 -6.35 -15.55 23.52
C GLU A 455 -6.03 -14.98 22.12
N ILE A 456 -4.94 -14.21 22.04
CA ILE A 456 -4.47 -13.59 20.78
C ILE A 456 -3.18 -14.29 20.35
N TYR A 457 -3.30 -15.28 19.47
CA TYR A 457 -2.15 -15.96 18.86
C TYR A 457 -1.59 -15.21 17.66
N TYR A 458 -2.42 -14.41 17.00
CA TYR A 458 -2.10 -13.66 15.79
C TYR A 458 -2.42 -12.18 16.01
N GLY A 459 -1.44 -11.32 15.74
CA GLY A 459 -1.48 -9.91 16.14
C GLY A 459 -0.45 -9.05 15.43
N MET A 460 -0.24 -7.83 15.90
CA MET A 460 0.65 -6.83 15.31
C MET A 460 2.12 -7.01 15.71
N VAL A 461 2.40 -7.59 16.88
CA VAL A 461 3.78 -7.91 17.31
C VAL A 461 4.41 -8.98 16.41
N ASP A 462 5.74 -8.89 16.24
CA ASP A 462 6.55 -9.92 15.58
C ASP A 462 6.74 -11.14 16.48
N TYR A 463 5.67 -11.93 16.64
CA TYR A 463 5.73 -13.10 17.49
C TYR A 463 6.61 -14.21 16.91
N PRO A 464 7.43 -14.88 17.74
CA PRO A 464 8.09 -16.11 17.34
C PRO A 464 7.08 -17.23 17.08
N TYR A 465 7.50 -18.27 16.38
CA TYR A 465 6.66 -19.46 16.20
C TYR A 465 6.24 -20.03 17.57
N ALA A 466 5.04 -20.60 17.66
CA ALA A 466 4.53 -21.21 18.89
C ALA A 466 4.11 -22.66 18.64
N LEU A 467 4.24 -23.48 19.66
CA LEU A 467 3.90 -24.91 19.64
C LEU A 467 2.75 -25.14 20.62
N VAL A 468 1.52 -25.26 20.12
CA VAL A 468 0.30 -25.35 20.95
C VAL A 468 -0.72 -26.34 20.39
N PRO A 469 -1.48 -27.05 21.24
CA PRO A 469 -1.30 -27.17 22.68
C PRO A 469 -0.04 -27.98 23.04
N ASN A 470 0.47 -27.80 24.25
CA ASN A 470 1.66 -28.50 24.75
C ASN A 470 1.53 -28.80 26.26
N SER A 471 2.36 -29.71 26.78
CA SER A 471 2.26 -30.11 28.18
C SER A 471 2.74 -29.06 29.20
N GLU A 472 3.54 -28.07 28.79
CA GLU A 472 4.04 -27.03 29.70
C GLU A 472 2.93 -26.05 30.11
N SER A 473 2.12 -25.62 29.15
CA SER A 473 0.97 -24.72 29.38
C SER A 473 -0.17 -25.44 30.10
N LEU A 474 -0.50 -26.66 29.69
CA LEU A 474 -1.64 -27.43 30.21
C LEU A 474 -1.49 -27.86 31.68
N ASN A 475 -0.26 -28.16 32.11
CA ASN A 475 0.04 -28.64 33.46
C ASN A 475 0.39 -27.51 34.44
N SER A 476 0.22 -26.25 34.04
CA SER A 476 0.43 -25.12 34.94
C SER A 476 -0.47 -25.20 36.18
N PRO A 477 0.06 -25.01 37.39
CA PRO A 477 -0.72 -25.02 38.62
C PRO A 477 -1.67 -23.80 38.72
N ASP A 478 -1.31 -22.68 38.08
CA ASP A 478 -2.11 -21.46 38.06
C ASP A 478 -2.95 -21.41 36.78
N LYS A 479 -4.28 -21.36 36.97
CA LYS A 479 -5.31 -21.26 35.92
C LYS A 479 -6.21 -20.06 36.15
N SER A 480 -5.63 -18.90 36.47
CA SER A 480 -6.39 -17.65 36.57
C SER A 480 -6.51 -17.00 35.19
N ALA A 481 -7.52 -16.15 35.00
CA ALA A 481 -7.68 -15.43 33.75
C ALA A 481 -6.43 -14.60 33.41
N GLY A 482 -6.03 -14.65 32.14
CA GLY A 482 -4.82 -14.00 31.64
C GLY A 482 -3.50 -14.63 32.07
N ASP A 483 -3.53 -15.82 32.66
CA ASP A 483 -2.36 -16.69 32.74
C ASP A 483 -2.10 -17.39 31.40
N MET A 484 -0.85 -17.76 31.16
CA MET A 484 -0.40 -18.42 29.92
C MET A 484 -0.76 -19.92 29.86
N SER A 485 -1.70 -20.37 30.70
CA SER A 485 -2.09 -21.77 30.93
C SER A 485 -3.37 -22.15 30.18
N THR A 486 -3.43 -21.78 28.90
CA THR A 486 -4.60 -22.02 28.04
C THR A 486 -4.41 -23.25 27.14
N ASP A 487 -5.51 -23.97 26.93
CA ASP A 487 -5.56 -25.08 25.98
C ASP A 487 -5.96 -24.56 24.61
N TYR A 488 -5.03 -24.64 23.65
CA TYR A 488 -5.32 -24.26 22.27
C TYR A 488 -6.21 -25.32 21.60
N GLN A 489 -7.45 -24.94 21.32
CA GLN A 489 -8.47 -25.80 20.71
C GLN A 489 -8.76 -25.41 19.25
N GLY A 490 -7.94 -24.51 18.69
CA GLY A 490 -8.10 -24.01 17.33
C GLY A 490 -7.56 -24.95 16.26
N THR A 491 -7.83 -24.57 15.01
CA THR A 491 -7.38 -25.31 13.83
C THR A 491 -6.19 -24.66 13.12
N GLY A 492 -5.74 -23.49 13.61
CA GLY A 492 -4.66 -22.71 13.02
C GLY A 492 -3.30 -23.41 13.03
N GLY A 493 -2.47 -23.10 12.05
CA GLY A 493 -1.09 -23.58 11.95
C GLY A 493 -0.95 -25.05 11.54
N LEU A 494 0.32 -25.51 11.55
CA LEU A 494 0.72 -26.79 10.97
C LEU A 494 0.63 -27.91 12.01
N ALA A 495 -0.17 -28.95 11.76
CA ALA A 495 -0.24 -30.08 12.67
C ALA A 495 1.06 -30.90 12.65
N LEU A 496 1.68 -31.12 13.82
CA LEU A 496 2.92 -31.90 13.97
C LEU A 496 2.62 -33.38 14.27
N THR A 497 1.76 -33.99 13.46
CA THR A 497 1.21 -35.33 13.71
C THR A 497 2.25 -36.45 13.57
N SER A 498 3.34 -36.25 12.84
CA SER A 498 4.31 -37.30 12.53
C SER A 498 5.76 -36.90 12.81
N LEU A 499 6.65 -37.89 12.95
CA LEU A 499 8.10 -37.65 13.04
C LEU A 499 8.63 -36.95 11.77
N PHE A 500 8.04 -37.21 10.62
CA PHE A 500 8.42 -36.56 9.36
C PHE A 500 8.10 -35.06 9.38
N THR A 501 6.89 -34.68 9.77
CA THR A 501 6.49 -33.26 9.90
C THR A 501 7.36 -32.53 10.92
N LYS A 502 7.69 -33.18 12.05
CA LYS A 502 8.62 -32.63 13.05
C LYS A 502 10.03 -32.45 12.47
N ALA A 503 10.55 -33.41 11.70
CA ALA A 503 11.88 -33.31 11.10
C ALA A 503 11.97 -32.19 10.07
N VAL A 504 10.95 -32.04 9.22
CA VAL A 504 10.86 -30.94 8.23
C VAL A 504 10.78 -29.58 8.95
N ALA A 505 9.92 -29.46 9.97
CA ALA A 505 9.81 -28.24 10.77
C ALA A 505 11.14 -27.89 11.47
N SER A 506 11.81 -28.87 12.07
CA SER A 506 13.14 -28.68 12.67
C SER A 506 14.20 -28.23 11.65
N ALA A 507 14.19 -28.78 10.44
CA ALA A 507 15.12 -28.40 9.38
C ALA A 507 14.87 -26.95 8.89
N TYR A 508 13.60 -26.58 8.66
CA TYR A 508 13.20 -25.25 8.21
C TYR A 508 13.56 -24.16 9.23
N PHE A 509 13.14 -24.35 10.49
CA PHE A 509 13.42 -23.38 11.56
C PHE A 509 14.85 -23.45 12.09
N LYS A 510 15.65 -24.44 11.63
CA LYS A 510 16.99 -24.74 12.14
C LYS A 510 16.97 -24.90 13.67
N ASP A 511 15.96 -25.61 14.17
CA ASP A 511 15.72 -25.83 15.60
C ASP A 511 15.44 -27.31 15.89
N GLU A 512 16.45 -28.01 16.38
CA GLU A 512 16.40 -29.44 16.72
C GLU A 512 15.43 -29.73 17.88
N ARG A 513 15.09 -28.73 18.70
CA ARG A 513 14.22 -28.92 19.87
C ARG A 513 12.77 -29.18 19.48
N ILE A 514 12.34 -28.74 18.28
CA ILE A 514 11.01 -29.09 17.73
C ILE A 514 10.87 -30.61 17.56
N PHE A 515 11.96 -31.31 17.21
CA PHE A 515 11.97 -32.76 17.07
C PHE A 515 12.19 -33.49 18.41
N LEU A 516 13.08 -32.96 19.26
CA LEU A 516 13.55 -33.63 20.47
C LEU A 516 12.69 -33.36 21.72
N SER A 517 11.88 -32.31 21.75
CA SER A 517 11.12 -31.93 22.94
C SER A 517 10.00 -32.94 23.25
N ALA A 518 9.98 -33.42 24.50
CA ALA A 518 8.95 -34.31 25.01
C ALA A 518 7.60 -33.61 25.24
N SER A 519 7.59 -32.28 25.32
CA SER A 519 6.37 -31.48 25.58
C SER A 519 5.47 -31.33 24.34
N ILE A 520 5.91 -31.84 23.18
CA ILE A 520 5.21 -31.79 21.88
C ILE A 520 4.56 -33.13 21.61
N ASN A 521 3.22 -33.16 21.57
CA ASN A 521 2.44 -34.36 21.31
C ASN A 521 1.91 -34.40 19.86
N HIS A 522 1.00 -35.32 19.55
CA HIS A 522 0.41 -35.47 18.21
C HIS A 522 -0.66 -34.40 17.89
N ASP A 523 -1.22 -33.77 18.91
CA ASP A 523 -2.22 -32.69 18.79
C ASP A 523 -1.55 -31.31 18.65
N THR A 524 -0.25 -31.20 18.98
CA THR A 524 0.51 -29.96 18.89
C THR A 524 0.55 -29.45 17.45
N ARG A 525 0.21 -28.17 17.30
CA ARG A 525 0.29 -27.38 16.09
C ARG A 525 1.41 -26.35 16.19
N LEU A 526 2.06 -26.12 15.07
CA LEU A 526 3.10 -25.13 14.89
C LEU A 526 2.48 -23.89 14.27
N LEU A 527 2.32 -22.84 15.07
CA LEU A 527 1.82 -21.54 14.64
C LEU A 527 3.00 -20.70 14.13
N VAL A 528 2.94 -20.27 12.88
CA VAL A 528 4.04 -19.54 12.19
C VAL A 528 3.55 -18.20 11.64
N ARG A 529 4.49 -17.34 11.24
CA ARG A 529 4.22 -16.00 10.65
C ARG A 529 3.17 -15.22 11.42
N ARG A 530 3.26 -15.19 12.75
CA ARG A 530 2.12 -14.82 13.59
C ARG A 530 1.77 -13.33 13.57
N ASN A 531 2.70 -12.49 13.12
CA ASN A 531 2.43 -11.12 12.74
C ASN A 531 1.43 -11.07 11.56
N ILE A 532 0.32 -10.35 11.72
CA ILE A 532 -0.76 -10.31 10.73
C ILE A 532 -0.33 -9.69 9.40
N LEU A 533 0.44 -8.60 9.42
CA LEU A 533 0.91 -7.93 8.21
C LEU A 533 1.88 -8.82 7.42
N LYS A 534 2.88 -9.42 8.08
CA LYS A 534 3.81 -10.36 7.45
C LYS A 534 3.11 -11.62 6.91
N ARG A 535 2.05 -12.09 7.57
CA ARG A 535 1.22 -13.20 7.08
C ARG A 535 0.53 -12.82 5.79
N ILE A 536 -0.12 -11.66 5.77
CA ILE A 536 -0.85 -11.19 4.58
C ILE A 536 0.14 -10.97 3.44
N GLN A 537 1.27 -10.29 3.68
CA GLN A 537 2.30 -10.06 2.67
C GLN A 537 2.87 -11.37 2.10
N ALA A 538 2.99 -12.42 2.90
CA ALA A 538 3.44 -13.73 2.42
C ALA A 538 2.38 -14.43 1.53
N ILE A 539 1.10 -14.17 1.76
CA ILE A 539 -0.02 -14.71 0.96
C ILE A 539 -0.17 -13.91 -0.34
N ALA A 540 -0.30 -12.60 -0.23
CA ALA A 540 -0.59 -11.67 -1.32
C ALA A 540 0.44 -10.52 -1.33
N PRO A 541 1.69 -10.77 -1.80
CA PRO A 541 2.76 -9.77 -1.79
C PRO A 541 2.53 -8.60 -2.75
N PHE A 542 1.58 -8.73 -3.67
CA PHE A 542 1.21 -7.74 -4.67
C PHE A 542 0.17 -6.72 -4.17
N LEU A 543 -0.32 -6.87 -2.94
CA LEU A 543 -1.16 -5.86 -2.29
C LEU A 543 -0.30 -5.01 -1.36
N SER A 544 -0.51 -3.69 -1.37
CA SER A 544 0.10 -2.76 -0.42
C SER A 544 -0.80 -2.66 0.81
N LEU A 545 -0.27 -2.92 2.00
CA LEU A 545 -1.07 -2.95 3.23
C LEU A 545 -1.06 -1.60 3.95
N ASP A 546 -2.22 -1.23 4.51
CA ASP A 546 -2.32 -0.11 5.44
C ASP A 546 -1.53 -0.40 6.73
N SER A 547 -1.00 0.67 7.35
CA SER A 547 -0.21 0.59 8.58
C SER A 547 -1.02 0.50 9.86
N GLU A 548 -2.31 0.81 9.84
CA GLU A 548 -3.15 0.94 11.04
C GLU A 548 -4.22 -0.17 11.12
N PRO A 549 -3.84 -1.46 11.27
CA PRO A 549 -4.81 -2.56 11.36
C PRO A 549 -5.56 -2.52 12.68
N TYR A 550 -6.89 -2.48 12.67
CA TYR A 550 -7.68 -2.31 13.90
C TYR A 550 -8.35 -3.61 14.37
N PRO A 551 -8.34 -3.90 15.68
CA PRO A 551 -9.03 -5.06 16.22
C PRO A 551 -10.51 -4.76 16.46
N VAL A 552 -11.36 -5.70 16.07
CA VAL A 552 -12.81 -5.65 16.28
C VAL A 552 -13.31 -6.90 17.00
N LEU A 553 -14.39 -6.73 17.75
CA LEU A 553 -15.05 -7.80 18.49
C LEU A 553 -16.36 -8.17 17.81
N VAL A 554 -16.33 -9.26 17.04
CA VAL A 554 -17.49 -9.73 16.27
C VAL A 554 -17.79 -11.17 16.67
N ASN A 555 -19.07 -11.45 16.99
CA ASN A 555 -19.52 -12.78 17.41
C ASN A 555 -18.66 -13.39 18.55
N HIS A 556 -18.34 -12.56 19.56
CA HIS A 556 -17.48 -12.89 20.70
C HIS A 556 -16.04 -13.32 20.37
N LYS A 557 -15.57 -13.03 19.15
CA LYS A 557 -14.21 -13.30 18.69
C LYS A 557 -13.49 -12.01 18.33
N ILE A 558 -12.19 -12.01 18.56
CA ILE A 558 -11.29 -10.93 18.17
C ILE A 558 -10.89 -11.17 16.71
N GLN A 559 -11.15 -10.20 15.85
CA GLN A 559 -10.73 -10.21 14.46
C GLN A 559 -9.98 -8.92 14.17
N TRP A 560 -8.92 -9.01 13.37
CA TRP A 560 -8.22 -7.84 12.85
C TRP A 560 -8.80 -7.49 11.49
N VAL A 561 -9.05 -6.21 11.26
CA VAL A 561 -9.39 -5.68 9.94
C VAL A 561 -8.21 -4.85 9.45
N ILE A 562 -7.81 -5.10 8.21
CA ILE A 562 -6.69 -4.45 7.54
C ILE A 562 -7.15 -3.99 6.17
N ASP A 563 -6.85 -2.73 5.85
CA ASP A 563 -7.07 -2.16 4.53
C ASP A 563 -5.90 -2.49 3.60
N ALA A 564 -6.19 -2.79 2.35
CA ALA A 564 -5.18 -3.13 1.35
C ALA A 564 -5.46 -2.46 0.00
N TYR A 565 -4.39 -1.95 -0.59
CA TYR A 565 -4.40 -1.16 -1.80
C TYR A 565 -3.86 -1.96 -2.98
N THR A 566 -4.48 -1.85 -4.14
CA THR A 566 -3.83 -2.15 -5.42
C THR A 566 -3.12 -0.89 -5.88
N ALA A 567 -1.83 -0.99 -6.20
CA ALA A 567 -1.00 0.17 -6.55
C ALA A 567 -0.09 -0.12 -7.75
N SER A 568 0.28 0.93 -8.47
CA SER A 568 1.24 0.87 -9.59
C SER A 568 1.96 2.21 -9.74
N ASP A 569 3.17 2.15 -10.29
CA ASP A 569 4.03 3.27 -10.70
C ASP A 569 3.95 3.57 -12.21
N LEU A 570 3.09 2.85 -12.95
CA LEU A 570 3.01 2.89 -14.41
C LEU A 570 1.75 3.60 -14.93
N TYR A 571 1.11 4.44 -14.13
CA TYR A 571 0.00 5.25 -14.60
C TYR A 571 0.52 6.52 -15.29
N PRO A 572 0.16 6.79 -16.55
CA PRO A 572 0.73 7.89 -17.31
C PRO A 572 0.28 9.26 -16.77
N LEU A 573 1.15 10.28 -16.89
CA LEU A 573 0.85 11.69 -16.57
C LEU A 573 0.63 12.00 -15.08
N VAL A 574 0.93 11.07 -14.18
CA VAL A 574 0.74 11.27 -12.74
C VAL A 574 2.07 11.20 -12.02
N GLU A 575 2.32 12.21 -11.19
CA GLU A 575 3.54 12.32 -10.38
C GLU A 575 3.58 11.16 -9.36
N PRO A 576 4.69 10.40 -9.29
CA PRO A 576 4.85 9.38 -8.26
C PRO A 576 4.84 9.98 -6.85
N THR A 577 4.07 9.37 -5.96
CA THR A 577 3.92 9.75 -4.55
C THR A 577 4.17 8.54 -3.64
N ILE A 578 4.25 8.78 -2.33
CA ILE A 578 4.39 7.74 -1.30
C ILE A 578 3.28 7.93 -0.27
N PHE A 579 2.84 6.86 0.40
CA PHE A 579 2.24 7.07 1.72
C PHE A 579 3.35 7.60 2.63
N ASN A 580 3.05 8.39 3.67
CA ASN A 580 4.04 9.07 4.54
C ASN A 580 4.98 8.11 5.34
N LYS A 581 5.64 7.15 4.69
CA LYS A 581 6.56 6.16 5.23
C LYS A 581 7.86 6.18 4.41
N PRO A 582 9.03 6.26 5.06
CA PRO A 582 10.31 6.45 4.37
C PRO A 582 10.80 5.23 3.56
N ASP A 583 10.26 4.02 3.81
CA ASP A 583 10.72 2.76 3.19
C ASP A 583 9.78 2.22 2.09
N GLU A 584 8.73 2.96 1.72
CA GLU A 584 7.77 2.51 0.70
C GLU A 584 8.19 2.90 -0.72
N GLN A 585 7.86 2.03 -1.68
CA GLN A 585 8.09 2.31 -3.09
C GLN A 585 7.11 3.40 -3.57
N PRO A 586 7.56 4.36 -4.39
CA PRO A 586 6.68 5.35 -4.96
C PRO A 586 5.67 4.70 -5.92
N PHE A 587 4.46 5.24 -5.96
CA PHE A 587 3.38 4.84 -6.85
C PHE A 587 2.67 6.08 -7.40
N ASN A 588 2.08 5.99 -8.58
CA ASN A 588 1.29 7.07 -9.18
C ASN A 588 -0.17 6.65 -9.44
N TYR A 589 -0.54 5.46 -8.99
CA TYR A 589 -1.90 4.94 -9.01
C TYR A 589 -2.13 4.07 -7.78
N ALA A 590 -3.28 4.27 -7.13
CA ALA A 590 -3.71 3.40 -6.06
C ALA A 590 -5.23 3.36 -5.93
N ARG A 591 -5.75 2.25 -5.39
CA ARG A 591 -7.16 2.07 -5.01
C ARG A 591 -7.26 1.26 -3.73
N ASN A 592 -8.20 1.66 -2.86
CA ASN A 592 -8.57 0.87 -1.68
C ASN A 592 -9.47 -0.29 -2.10
N SER A 593 -8.85 -1.35 -2.60
CA SER A 593 -9.55 -2.40 -3.34
C SER A 593 -9.98 -3.58 -2.48
N VAL A 594 -9.34 -3.82 -1.33
CA VAL A 594 -9.54 -5.04 -0.53
C VAL A 594 -9.59 -4.73 0.97
N LYS A 595 -10.59 -5.29 1.67
CA LYS A 595 -10.63 -5.38 3.13
C LYS A 595 -10.23 -6.79 3.54
N ILE A 596 -9.26 -6.91 4.43
CA ILE A 596 -8.71 -8.19 4.88
C ILE A 596 -9.09 -8.42 6.33
N VAL A 597 -9.65 -9.59 6.63
CA VAL A 597 -10.05 -9.98 7.98
C VAL A 597 -9.18 -11.15 8.44
N VAL A 598 -8.52 -10.99 9.60
CA VAL A 598 -7.69 -12.03 10.21
C VAL A 598 -8.23 -12.43 11.58
N ASP A 599 -8.52 -13.71 11.77
CA ASP A 599 -8.93 -14.23 13.09
C ASP A 599 -7.72 -14.25 14.05
N ALA A 600 -7.83 -13.57 15.19
CA ALA A 600 -6.72 -13.44 16.14
C ALA A 600 -6.34 -14.77 16.84
N TYR A 601 -7.21 -15.78 16.80
CA TYR A 601 -7.01 -17.07 17.46
C TYR A 601 -6.54 -18.17 16.48
N ASN A 602 -7.14 -18.25 15.29
CA ASN A 602 -6.83 -19.27 14.27
C ASN A 602 -5.87 -18.76 13.19
N GLY A 603 -5.79 -17.45 12.96
CA GLY A 603 -4.93 -16.85 11.94
C GLY A 603 -5.41 -17.11 10.50
N SER A 604 -6.67 -17.51 10.32
CA SER A 604 -7.34 -17.57 9.02
C SER A 604 -7.45 -16.17 8.43
N VAL A 605 -7.31 -16.04 7.12
CA VAL A 605 -7.30 -14.77 6.41
C VAL A 605 -8.35 -14.79 5.31
N ASP A 606 -9.24 -13.80 5.33
CA ASP A 606 -10.25 -13.60 4.30
C ASP A 606 -10.00 -12.28 3.59
N PHE A 607 -9.95 -12.31 2.25
CA PHE A 607 -9.77 -11.13 1.40
C PHE A 607 -11.11 -10.77 0.74
N TYR A 608 -11.71 -9.65 1.10
CA TYR A 608 -12.97 -9.16 0.54
C TYR A 608 -12.73 -7.99 -0.39
N VAL A 609 -13.11 -8.13 -1.66
CA VAL A 609 -12.97 -7.05 -2.65
C VAL A 609 -14.08 -6.02 -2.48
N VAL A 610 -13.70 -4.75 -2.29
CA VAL A 610 -14.62 -3.62 -2.08
C VAL A 610 -14.80 -2.74 -3.31
N ASP A 611 -13.75 -2.59 -4.14
CA ASP A 611 -13.85 -1.93 -5.44
C ASP A 611 -13.71 -3.01 -6.52
N ASP A 612 -14.84 -3.40 -7.13
CA ASP A 612 -14.86 -4.41 -8.18
C ASP A 612 -14.81 -3.82 -9.59
N HIS A 613 -14.58 -2.50 -9.74
CA HIS A 613 -14.48 -1.80 -11.02
C HIS A 613 -13.01 -1.62 -11.46
N GLU A 614 -12.09 -1.63 -10.49
CA GLU A 614 -10.66 -1.44 -10.64
C GLU A 614 -9.93 -2.55 -11.46
N PRO A 615 -9.07 -2.20 -12.44
CA PRO A 615 -8.44 -3.17 -13.35
C PRO A 615 -7.40 -4.11 -12.71
N LEU A 616 -6.57 -3.67 -11.75
CA LEU A 616 -5.57 -4.52 -11.07
C LEU A 616 -6.24 -5.62 -10.25
N ILE A 617 -7.22 -5.29 -9.40
CA ILE A 617 -7.90 -6.29 -8.58
C ILE A 617 -8.73 -7.25 -9.42
N LYS A 618 -9.42 -6.77 -10.48
CA LYS A 618 -10.07 -7.64 -11.48
C LYS A 618 -9.07 -8.62 -12.12
N THR A 619 -7.85 -8.16 -12.40
CA THR A 619 -6.78 -9.01 -12.95
C THR A 619 -6.33 -10.06 -11.93
N TYR A 620 -6.10 -9.68 -10.68
CA TYR A 620 -5.73 -10.62 -9.62
C TYR A 620 -6.85 -11.61 -9.30
N GLN A 621 -8.13 -11.23 -9.39
CA GLN A 621 -9.27 -12.15 -9.28
C GLN A 621 -9.28 -13.19 -10.40
N ARG A 622 -8.93 -12.80 -11.64
CA ARG A 622 -8.79 -13.74 -12.77
C ARG A 622 -7.60 -14.68 -12.59
N LEU A 623 -6.48 -14.16 -12.07
CA LEU A 623 -5.27 -14.94 -11.80
C LEU A 623 -5.46 -15.95 -10.67
N TYR A 624 -6.14 -15.53 -9.60
CA TYR A 624 -6.28 -16.27 -8.35
C TYR A 624 -7.75 -16.34 -7.88
N PRO A 625 -8.62 -17.10 -8.58
CA PRO A 625 -10.07 -17.08 -8.32
C PRO A 625 -10.48 -17.55 -6.92
N SER A 626 -9.63 -18.32 -6.23
CA SER A 626 -9.92 -18.85 -4.89
C SER A 626 -9.46 -17.94 -3.75
N LEU A 627 -8.64 -16.92 -4.03
CA LEU A 627 -8.06 -16.06 -2.99
C LEU A 627 -9.06 -14.99 -2.52
N PHE A 628 -9.78 -14.39 -3.46
CA PHE A 628 -10.67 -13.27 -3.20
C PHE A 628 -12.12 -13.71 -3.05
N LYS A 629 -12.79 -13.15 -2.06
CA LYS A 629 -14.22 -13.29 -1.79
C LYS A 629 -14.94 -12.01 -2.19
N LYS A 630 -16.22 -12.13 -2.55
CA LYS A 630 -17.06 -10.95 -2.79
C LYS A 630 -17.43 -10.31 -1.46
N LEU A 631 -17.60 -8.99 -1.44
CA LEU A 631 -18.02 -8.29 -0.23
C LEU A 631 -19.35 -8.82 0.34
N VAL A 632 -20.28 -9.21 -0.55
CA VAL A 632 -21.59 -9.77 -0.16
C VAL A 632 -21.47 -11.11 0.60
N ASP A 633 -20.35 -11.81 0.45
CA ASP A 633 -20.08 -13.06 1.19
C ASP A 633 -19.54 -12.78 2.61
N ALA A 634 -19.17 -11.53 2.92
CA ALA A 634 -18.70 -11.15 4.25
C ALA A 634 -19.88 -11.13 5.25
N PRO A 635 -19.68 -11.58 6.51
CA PRO A 635 -20.71 -11.47 7.54
C PRO A 635 -21.21 -10.03 7.70
N PRO A 636 -22.53 -9.76 7.74
CA PRO A 636 -23.04 -8.39 7.87
C PRO A 636 -22.53 -7.65 9.12
N GLU A 637 -22.28 -8.39 10.21
CA GLU A 637 -21.71 -7.81 11.42
C GLU A 637 -20.27 -7.32 11.24
N ILE A 638 -19.44 -7.97 10.39
CA ILE A 638 -18.06 -7.47 10.14
C ILE A 638 -18.06 -6.26 9.20
N ILE A 639 -18.97 -6.22 8.22
CA ILE A 639 -19.09 -5.08 7.29
C ILE A 639 -19.40 -3.79 8.05
N LYS A 640 -20.26 -3.87 9.08
CA LYS A 640 -20.56 -2.74 9.98
C LYS A 640 -19.35 -2.19 10.71
N HIS A 641 -18.25 -2.93 10.76
CA HIS A 641 -16.99 -2.50 11.36
C HIS A 641 -15.97 -1.94 10.34
N PHE A 642 -16.21 -2.06 9.03
CA PHE A 642 -15.31 -1.48 8.04
C PHE A 642 -15.31 0.04 8.11
N SER A 643 -14.14 0.64 8.30
CA SER A 643 -13.93 2.08 8.31
C SER A 643 -13.29 2.55 7.01
N TYR A 644 -13.42 3.86 6.74
CA TYR A 644 -12.64 4.50 5.69
C TYR A 644 -11.19 4.70 6.19
N PRO A 645 -10.15 4.21 5.50
CA PRO A 645 -8.79 4.23 6.03
C PRO A 645 -8.27 5.66 6.17
N LYS A 646 -7.67 5.98 7.32
CA LYS A 646 -7.15 7.31 7.61
C LYS A 646 -6.03 7.71 6.66
N SER A 647 -5.07 6.83 6.40
CA SER A 647 -3.94 7.10 5.51
C SER A 647 -4.40 7.32 4.06
N TRP A 648 -5.34 6.50 3.57
CA TRP A 648 -5.93 6.67 2.24
C TRP A 648 -6.63 8.02 2.08
N PHE A 649 -7.49 8.38 3.02
CA PHE A 649 -8.17 9.68 3.00
C PHE A 649 -7.21 10.85 3.09
N THR A 650 -6.17 10.73 3.93
CA THR A 650 -5.14 11.77 4.07
C THR A 650 -4.44 12.00 2.74
N LEU A 651 -4.05 10.94 2.03
CA LEU A 651 -3.45 11.03 0.70
C LEU A 651 -4.41 11.68 -0.30
N GLN A 652 -5.66 11.23 -0.35
CA GLN A 652 -6.66 11.80 -1.26
C GLN A 652 -6.90 13.28 -0.99
N MET A 653 -7.02 13.70 0.27
CA MET A 653 -7.19 15.12 0.61
C MET A 653 -5.95 15.95 0.32
N HIS A 654 -4.76 15.39 0.51
CA HIS A 654 -3.51 16.05 0.12
C HIS A 654 -3.46 16.32 -1.39
N LEU A 655 -3.83 15.33 -2.21
CA LEU A 655 -3.90 15.50 -3.67
C LEU A 655 -5.04 16.44 -4.06
N TYR A 656 -6.24 16.23 -3.52
CA TYR A 656 -7.42 17.05 -3.77
C TYR A 656 -7.16 18.54 -3.51
N ALA A 657 -6.40 18.85 -2.45
CA ALA A 657 -6.05 20.21 -2.08
C ALA A 657 -5.45 21.03 -3.23
N ARG A 658 -4.76 20.38 -4.17
CA ARG A 658 -4.27 21.01 -5.41
C ARG A 658 -5.15 20.68 -6.62
N PHE A 659 -5.53 19.41 -6.78
CA PHE A 659 -6.13 18.86 -8.00
C PHE A 659 -7.65 19.05 -8.15
N HIS A 660 -8.33 19.64 -7.17
CA HIS A 660 -9.73 20.04 -7.35
C HIS A 660 -9.89 21.19 -8.38
N GLN A 661 -8.84 21.99 -8.57
CA GLN A 661 -8.77 23.08 -9.55
C GLN A 661 -8.72 22.50 -10.96
N SER A 662 -9.89 22.38 -11.61
CA SER A 662 -10.01 21.76 -12.93
C SER A 662 -9.62 22.71 -14.09
N ASP A 663 -9.60 24.02 -13.83
CA ASP A 663 -9.15 25.03 -14.79
C ASP A 663 -7.61 25.14 -14.77
N PRO A 664 -6.91 24.98 -15.92
CA PRO A 664 -5.46 25.02 -15.98
C PRO A 664 -4.84 26.36 -15.58
N GLU A 665 -5.50 27.49 -15.82
CA GLU A 665 -5.01 28.81 -15.46
C GLU A 665 -5.07 29.00 -13.94
N VAL A 666 -6.20 28.63 -13.33
CA VAL A 666 -6.39 28.63 -11.86
C VAL A 666 -5.37 27.70 -11.20
N PHE A 667 -5.20 26.49 -11.73
CA PHE A 667 -4.23 25.52 -11.23
C PHE A 667 -2.79 26.04 -11.36
N TYR A 668 -2.41 26.64 -12.49
CA TYR A 668 -1.07 27.22 -12.65
C TYR A 668 -0.80 28.36 -11.64
N GLN A 669 -1.81 29.18 -11.37
CA GLN A 669 -1.74 30.27 -10.38
C GLN A 669 -1.82 29.77 -8.92
N GLN A 670 -2.29 28.54 -8.70
CA GLN A 670 -2.60 27.97 -7.39
C GLN A 670 -3.56 28.87 -6.57
N SER A 671 -4.47 29.58 -7.25
CA SER A 671 -5.28 30.64 -6.63
C SER A 671 -6.42 30.13 -5.75
N GLU A 672 -6.87 28.89 -5.97
CA GLU A 672 -7.88 28.20 -5.14
C GLU A 672 -7.28 27.00 -4.39
N ALA A 673 -5.95 26.84 -4.42
CA ALA A 673 -5.28 25.74 -3.72
C ALA A 673 -5.61 25.75 -2.22
N LEU A 674 -5.80 24.55 -1.68
CA LEU A 674 -6.06 24.31 -0.27
C LEU A 674 -4.83 23.70 0.41
N GLU A 675 -4.88 23.64 1.73
CA GLU A 675 -3.96 22.91 2.59
C GLU A 675 -4.73 22.38 3.81
N PHE A 676 -4.16 21.38 4.50
CA PHE A 676 -4.71 20.96 5.78
C PHE A 676 -4.68 22.12 6.76
N ALA A 677 -5.79 22.34 7.46
CA ALA A 677 -5.83 23.35 8.51
C ALA A 677 -4.78 23.04 9.57
N SER A 678 -4.13 24.07 10.12
CA SER A 678 -3.04 23.91 11.07
C SER A 678 -3.34 24.53 12.43
N MET A 679 -2.64 24.04 13.45
CA MET A 679 -2.64 24.59 14.80
C MET A 679 -1.23 24.48 15.39
N ASN A 680 -0.64 25.59 15.80
CA ASN A 680 0.75 25.66 16.29
C ASN A 680 1.79 25.10 15.30
N GLU A 681 1.67 25.46 14.01
CA GLU A 681 2.55 25.00 12.92
C GLU A 681 2.44 23.49 12.59
N GLU A 682 1.57 22.74 13.27
CA GLU A 682 1.26 21.34 12.97
C GLU A 682 -0.07 21.23 12.21
N GLN A 683 -0.11 20.39 11.17
CA GLN A 683 -1.35 20.12 10.43
C GLN A 683 -2.31 19.28 11.27
N VAL A 684 -3.61 19.59 11.20
CA VAL A 684 -4.64 18.79 11.84
C VAL A 684 -4.88 17.54 11.00
N GLU A 685 -4.38 16.40 11.47
CA GLU A 685 -4.61 15.13 10.83
C GLU A 685 -6.09 14.73 10.83
N PRO A 686 -6.57 13.98 9.82
CA PRO A 686 -7.94 13.50 9.81
C PRO A 686 -8.28 12.63 11.03
N TYR A 687 -9.50 12.76 11.53
CA TYR A 687 -9.95 12.06 12.75
C TYR A 687 -11.36 11.49 12.60
N TYR A 688 -11.60 10.37 13.28
CA TYR A 688 -12.89 9.71 13.26
C TYR A 688 -13.89 10.38 14.20
N LEU A 689 -15.13 10.51 13.75
CA LEU A 689 -16.24 11.13 14.45
C LEU A 689 -17.50 10.27 14.25
N THR A 690 -18.35 10.18 15.28
CA THR A 690 -19.68 9.58 15.17
C THR A 690 -20.74 10.64 15.43
N ILE A 691 -21.41 11.11 14.38
CA ILE A 691 -22.47 12.13 14.47
C ILE A 691 -23.77 11.67 13.84
N ASP A 692 -24.87 12.28 14.26
CA ASP A 692 -26.19 12.12 13.66
C ASP A 692 -26.22 12.95 12.37
N ILE A 693 -26.39 12.33 11.21
CA ILE A 693 -26.53 13.04 9.93
C ILE A 693 -28.01 12.95 9.53
N ASP A 694 -28.67 14.11 9.50
CA ASP A 694 -30.12 14.23 9.32
C ASP A 694 -30.53 14.06 7.85
N GLU A 695 -30.30 12.86 7.29
CA GLU A 695 -30.69 12.51 5.91
C GLU A 695 -32.12 11.94 5.82
N ASP A 696 -32.60 11.26 6.87
CA ASP A 696 -33.92 10.65 6.89
C ASP A 696 -34.54 10.70 8.30
N ALA A 697 -35.50 11.59 8.50
CA ALA A 697 -36.23 11.76 9.77
C ALA A 697 -37.00 10.50 10.22
N GLN A 698 -37.22 9.51 9.32
CA GLN A 698 -37.87 8.23 9.65
C GLN A 698 -36.89 7.14 10.08
N ALA A 699 -35.58 7.32 9.85
CA ALA A 699 -34.57 6.34 10.22
C ALA A 699 -34.36 6.25 11.74
N GLN A 700 -34.08 5.05 12.24
CA GLN A 700 -33.85 4.86 13.68
C GLN A 700 -32.60 5.65 14.11
N GLN A 701 -32.56 6.12 15.36
CA GLN A 701 -31.47 6.99 15.83
C GLN A 701 -30.07 6.38 15.59
N TYR A 702 -29.89 5.08 15.79
CA TYR A 702 -28.59 4.44 15.53
C TYR A 702 -28.26 4.35 14.04
N GLU A 703 -29.25 4.37 13.13
CA GLU A 703 -29.03 4.34 11.69
C GLU A 703 -28.60 5.70 11.16
N ARG A 704 -29.04 6.78 11.82
CA ARG A 704 -28.61 8.15 11.52
C ARG A 704 -27.24 8.50 12.08
N GLN A 705 -26.80 7.83 13.15
CA GLN A 705 -25.45 7.99 13.69
C GLN A 705 -24.39 7.34 12.78
N LYS A 706 -23.66 8.16 12.02
CA LYS A 706 -22.65 7.75 11.05
C LYS A 706 -21.25 7.85 11.63
N PHE A 707 -20.45 6.82 11.40
CA PHE A 707 -19.01 6.81 11.69
C PHE A 707 -18.26 7.32 10.46
N ILE A 708 -17.64 8.47 10.60
CA ILE A 708 -17.06 9.24 9.49
C ILE A 708 -15.65 9.71 9.85
N LEU A 709 -14.84 9.96 8.84
CA LEU A 709 -13.54 10.58 8.95
C LEU A 709 -13.64 12.05 8.53
N VAL A 710 -13.05 12.96 9.29
CA VAL A 710 -13.17 14.41 9.09
C VAL A 710 -11.81 15.04 8.87
N SER A 711 -11.69 15.89 7.86
CA SER A 711 -10.48 16.69 7.59
C SER A 711 -10.83 18.16 7.33
N PRO A 712 -10.40 19.10 8.18
CA PRO A 712 -10.58 20.52 7.95
C PRO A 712 -9.51 21.06 6.97
N LEU A 713 -9.95 21.86 6.00
CA LEU A 713 -9.10 22.45 4.97
C LEU A 713 -9.16 23.98 5.01
N SER A 714 -7.99 24.60 4.82
CA SER A 714 -7.81 26.04 4.70
C SER A 714 -7.31 26.38 3.30
N PRO A 715 -7.53 27.62 2.80
CA PRO A 715 -6.82 28.10 1.61
C PRO A 715 -5.30 28.09 1.86
N LEU A 716 -4.53 27.84 0.81
CA LEU A 716 -3.07 27.84 0.86
C LEU A 716 -2.51 29.13 1.50
N GLY A 717 -1.74 29.00 2.57
CA GLY A 717 -1.13 30.12 3.28
C GLY A 717 -2.09 30.93 4.15
N ARG A 718 -3.25 30.37 4.52
CA ARG A 718 -4.27 31.04 5.35
C ARG A 718 -4.68 30.18 6.54
N GLU A 719 -4.99 30.85 7.65
CA GLU A 719 -5.43 30.17 8.89
C GLU A 719 -6.94 30.00 9.03
N ASN A 720 -7.75 30.60 8.14
CA ASN A 720 -9.20 30.46 8.15
C ASN A 720 -9.65 29.23 7.37
N LEU A 721 -10.76 28.61 7.78
CA LEU A 721 -11.29 27.45 7.07
C LEU A 721 -11.95 27.87 5.76
N ALA A 722 -11.77 27.04 4.73
CA ALA A 722 -12.51 27.10 3.49
C ALA A 722 -13.55 25.98 3.40
N SER A 723 -13.22 24.80 3.92
CA SER A 723 -14.10 23.63 3.84
C SER A 723 -13.78 22.59 4.90
N VAL A 724 -14.69 21.64 5.07
CA VAL A 724 -14.48 20.40 5.84
C VAL A 724 -14.82 19.22 4.95
N ALA A 725 -13.84 18.35 4.71
CA ALA A 725 -14.04 17.10 4.00
C ALA A 725 -14.45 15.99 4.97
N ILE A 726 -15.40 15.16 4.56
CA ILE A 726 -15.92 14.04 5.32
C ILE A 726 -15.94 12.79 4.44
N ALA A 727 -15.43 11.66 4.95
CA ALA A 727 -15.45 10.38 4.26
C ALA A 727 -16.08 9.27 5.12
N GLY A 728 -16.78 8.35 4.46
CA GLY A 728 -17.38 7.17 5.10
C GLY A 728 -18.77 6.86 4.55
N CYS A 729 -19.46 5.91 5.19
CA CYS A 729 -20.80 5.56 4.73
C CYS A 729 -21.84 6.57 5.22
N LEU A 730 -22.18 7.51 4.33
CA LEU A 730 -23.08 8.61 4.63
C LEU A 730 -24.54 8.24 4.28
N LYS A 731 -24.78 7.51 3.18
CA LYS A 731 -26.13 7.09 2.76
C LYS A 731 -26.61 5.86 3.53
N ALA A 732 -27.63 6.03 4.39
CA ALA A 732 -28.11 4.99 5.30
C ALA A 732 -28.54 3.66 4.67
N VAL A 733 -29.05 3.69 3.43
CA VAL A 733 -29.63 2.52 2.76
C VAL A 733 -28.57 1.45 2.41
N HIS A 734 -27.28 1.82 2.32
CA HIS A 734 -26.25 0.93 1.76
C HIS A 734 -25.13 0.56 2.74
N CYS A 735 -25.05 1.16 3.93
CA CYS A 735 -23.94 0.95 4.87
C CYS A 735 -23.79 -0.48 5.41
N ASN A 736 -24.83 -1.31 5.31
CA ASN A 736 -24.80 -2.70 5.78
C ASN A 736 -24.54 -3.71 4.65
N GLU A 737 -24.62 -3.29 3.39
CA GLU A 737 -24.55 -4.16 2.20
C GLU A 737 -23.34 -3.84 1.32
N HIS A 738 -22.83 -2.61 1.40
CA HIS A 738 -21.66 -2.16 0.66
C HIS A 738 -20.79 -1.23 1.49
N TYR A 739 -19.48 -1.35 1.30
CA TYR A 739 -18.54 -0.31 1.69
C TYR A 739 -18.75 0.85 0.72
N GLN A 740 -19.09 2.03 1.25
CA GLN A 740 -19.16 3.25 0.45
C GLN A 740 -17.92 4.09 0.72
N ASP A 741 -17.23 4.42 -0.35
CA ASP A 741 -16.04 5.27 -0.36
C ASP A 741 -16.37 6.74 -0.68
N ASP A 742 -17.64 7.14 -0.51
CA ASP A 742 -18.07 8.51 -0.75
C ASP A 742 -17.29 9.50 0.13
N ILE A 743 -16.84 10.59 -0.51
CA ILE A 743 -16.27 11.77 0.15
C ILE A 743 -17.15 12.97 -0.17
N TYR A 744 -17.49 13.73 0.86
CA TYR A 744 -18.24 14.98 0.74
C TYR A 744 -17.39 16.14 1.24
N LEU A 745 -17.39 17.22 0.48
CA LEU A 745 -16.71 18.45 0.82
C LEU A 745 -17.72 19.53 1.15
N TYR A 746 -17.84 19.88 2.42
CA TYR A 746 -18.69 20.98 2.87
C TYR A 746 -17.94 22.30 2.71
N LYS A 747 -18.32 23.08 1.70
CA LYS A 747 -17.73 24.39 1.38
C LYS A 747 -18.38 25.49 2.21
N PHE A 748 -17.56 26.34 2.80
CA PHE A 748 -18.04 27.51 3.51
C PHE A 748 -18.17 28.74 2.58
N PRO A 749 -19.03 29.71 2.92
CA PRO A 749 -19.22 30.90 2.09
C PRO A 749 -17.94 31.74 2.01
N GLN A 750 -17.56 32.15 0.79
CA GLN A 750 -16.32 32.91 0.55
C GLN A 750 -16.39 34.38 1.01
N ASP A 751 -17.60 34.91 1.24
CA ASP A 751 -17.84 36.29 1.69
C ASP A 751 -17.71 36.46 3.22
N MET A 752 -17.49 35.37 3.96
CA MET A 752 -17.26 35.40 5.40
C MET A 752 -15.99 34.66 5.81
N GLN A 753 -15.31 35.22 6.82
CA GLN A 753 -14.14 34.56 7.40
C GLN A 753 -14.61 33.53 8.43
N VAL A 754 -14.38 32.25 8.15
CA VAL A 754 -14.64 31.15 9.08
C VAL A 754 -13.38 30.84 9.88
N GLU A 755 -13.45 30.95 11.21
CA GLU A 755 -12.25 30.77 12.03
C GLU A 755 -11.67 29.35 11.95
N GLY A 756 -10.36 29.23 11.75
CA GLY A 756 -9.68 27.93 11.79
C GLY A 756 -9.13 27.54 13.16
N PRO A 757 -8.58 26.31 13.28
CA PRO A 757 -8.07 25.76 14.53
C PRO A 757 -7.07 26.67 15.25
N ALA A 758 -6.08 27.23 14.53
CA ALA A 758 -5.10 28.17 15.08
C ALA A 758 -5.78 29.42 15.67
N GLN A 759 -6.75 30.00 14.96
CA GLN A 759 -7.45 31.21 15.37
C GLN A 759 -8.33 30.98 16.61
N ILE A 760 -9.04 29.83 16.65
CA ILE A 760 -9.85 29.44 17.82
C ILE A 760 -8.97 29.13 19.03
N SER A 761 -7.84 28.43 18.84
CA SER A 761 -6.84 28.19 19.90
C SER A 761 -6.31 29.52 20.46
N ALA A 762 -5.99 30.49 19.59
CA ALA A 762 -5.60 31.84 20.02
C ALA A 762 -6.71 32.56 20.79
N LEU A 763 -7.96 32.46 20.35
CA LEU A 763 -9.12 33.03 21.05
C LEU A 763 -9.32 32.41 22.44
N MET A 764 -9.13 31.09 22.56
CA MET A 764 -9.17 30.40 23.87
C MET A 764 -8.06 30.91 24.79
N ASN A 765 -6.86 31.16 24.26
CA ASN A 765 -5.72 31.71 25.03
C ASN A 765 -5.91 33.16 25.47
N GLN A 766 -6.67 33.96 24.71
CA GLN A 766 -6.97 35.35 25.07
C GLN A 766 -7.99 35.44 26.21
N ASN A 767 -8.72 34.36 26.52
CA ASN A 767 -9.67 34.36 27.64
C ASN A 767 -8.90 34.31 28.98
N PRO A 768 -9.04 35.31 29.87
CA PRO A 768 -8.30 35.37 31.13
C PRO A 768 -8.55 34.17 32.05
N ASP A 769 -9.76 33.62 32.06
CA ASP A 769 -10.12 32.47 32.91
C ASP A 769 -9.40 31.18 32.47
N ILE A 770 -9.15 31.05 31.16
CA ILE A 770 -8.46 29.91 30.57
C ILE A 770 -6.96 30.12 30.73
N SER A 771 -6.43 31.28 30.29
CA SER A 771 -5.01 31.61 30.34
C SER A 771 -4.42 31.47 31.75
N ALA A 772 -5.10 32.01 32.78
CA ALA A 772 -4.63 31.92 34.16
C ALA A 772 -4.49 30.46 34.64
N LYS A 773 -5.43 29.57 34.26
CA LYS A 773 -5.35 28.14 34.63
C LYS A 773 -4.21 27.43 33.89
N LEU A 774 -4.08 27.68 32.59
CA LEU A 774 -3.01 27.08 31.78
C LEU A 774 -1.63 27.46 32.31
N THR A 775 -1.41 28.74 32.62
CA THR A 775 -0.14 29.22 33.19
C THR A 775 0.15 28.64 34.58
N LEU A 776 -0.87 28.31 35.38
CA LEU A 776 -0.67 27.66 36.68
C LEU A 776 -0.37 26.17 36.56
N TRP A 777 -0.98 25.48 35.60
CA TRP A 777 -0.78 24.04 35.38
C TRP A 777 0.48 23.71 34.60
N ASP A 778 0.97 24.63 33.77
CA ASP A 778 2.19 24.45 33.00
C ASP A 778 3.40 25.01 33.77
N GLN A 779 3.61 24.48 34.98
CA GLN A 779 4.70 24.84 35.89
C GLN A 779 5.43 23.60 36.42
N GLN A 780 6.64 23.80 36.95
CA GLN A 780 7.53 22.76 37.51
C GLN A 780 6.79 21.54 38.08
N GLY A 781 6.92 20.39 37.41
CA GLY A 781 6.33 19.11 37.84
C GLY A 781 5.12 18.64 37.00
N SER A 782 4.45 19.54 36.27
CA SER A 782 3.36 19.20 35.35
C SER A 782 3.52 19.90 33.99
N LYS A 783 3.04 19.24 32.94
CA LYS A 783 2.99 19.76 31.57
C LYS A 783 1.54 19.74 31.09
N VAL A 784 1.09 20.85 30.55
CA VAL A 784 -0.19 20.91 29.83
C VAL A 784 0.01 20.41 28.41
N ILE A 785 -0.80 19.45 28.00
CA ILE A 785 -0.87 18.97 26.62
C ILE A 785 -2.21 19.39 26.06
N ARG A 786 -2.18 20.11 24.94
CA ARG A 786 -3.41 20.46 24.19
C ARG A 786 -3.70 19.34 23.21
N GLY A 787 -4.91 18.80 23.27
CA GLY A 787 -5.35 17.84 22.28
C GLY A 787 -5.63 18.48 20.92
N ARG A 788 -5.92 17.62 19.94
CA ARG A 788 -6.36 18.07 18.61
C ARG A 788 -7.64 18.91 18.70
N MET A 789 -7.82 19.80 17.73
CA MET A 789 -9.05 20.57 17.59
C MET A 789 -10.10 19.73 16.85
N ILE A 790 -11.21 19.43 17.52
CA ILE A 790 -12.35 18.74 16.93
C ILE A 790 -13.34 19.80 16.46
N ILE A 791 -13.73 19.74 15.20
CA ILE A 791 -14.62 20.68 14.53
C ILE A 791 -15.86 19.92 14.11
N ILE A 792 -17.02 20.38 14.56
CA ILE A 792 -18.30 19.73 14.28
C ILE A 792 -19.23 20.76 13.64
N PRO A 793 -19.71 20.53 12.43
CA PRO A 793 -20.81 21.28 11.86
C PRO A 793 -22.09 21.00 12.64
N VAL A 794 -22.75 22.05 13.13
CA VAL A 794 -23.99 21.94 13.91
C VAL A 794 -24.99 22.99 13.42
N GLU A 795 -26.08 22.51 12.83
CA GLU A 795 -27.12 23.32 12.15
C GLU A 795 -26.52 24.27 11.09
N HIS A 796 -26.31 25.54 11.44
CA HIS A 796 -25.71 26.58 10.57
C HIS A 796 -24.49 27.24 11.21
N SER A 797 -23.82 26.53 12.15
CA SER A 797 -22.67 27.01 12.89
C SER A 797 -21.60 25.93 13.05
N LEU A 798 -20.42 26.32 13.55
CA LEU A 798 -19.33 25.40 13.87
C LEU A 798 -19.07 25.36 15.37
N LEU A 799 -19.03 24.14 15.90
CA LEU A 799 -18.64 23.85 17.27
C LEU A 799 -17.19 23.38 17.29
N TYR A 800 -16.35 24.09 18.05
CA TYR A 800 -14.93 23.74 18.22
C TYR A 800 -14.72 23.19 19.62
N ILE A 801 -14.07 22.04 19.72
CA ILE A 801 -13.82 21.33 20.97
C ILE A 801 -12.33 21.03 21.05
N GLN A 802 -11.71 21.42 22.15
CA GLN A 802 -10.30 21.12 22.41
C GLN A 802 -10.13 20.49 23.80
N PRO A 803 -9.76 19.20 23.86
CA PRO A 803 -9.40 18.55 25.11
C PRO A 803 -8.09 19.12 25.68
N LEU A 804 -7.99 19.19 27.00
CA LEU A 804 -6.77 19.54 27.73
C LEU A 804 -6.36 18.39 28.64
N TYR A 805 -5.11 17.95 28.49
CA TYR A 805 -4.52 16.91 29.32
C TYR A 805 -3.43 17.47 30.22
N LEU A 806 -3.25 16.81 31.37
CA LEU A 806 -2.14 17.05 32.28
C LEU A 806 -1.31 15.77 32.41
N ALA A 807 -0.01 15.92 32.26
CA ALA A 807 0.97 14.87 32.51
C ALA A 807 2.03 15.35 33.51
N GLY A 808 2.54 14.45 34.34
CA GLY A 808 3.72 14.75 35.16
C GLY A 808 4.98 14.88 34.29
N THR A 809 5.93 15.73 34.65
CA THR A 809 7.18 15.91 33.87
C THR A 809 8.18 14.76 34.03
N SER A 810 7.90 13.79 34.92
CA SER A 810 8.71 12.58 35.09
C SER A 810 8.51 11.60 33.93
N ALA A 811 9.50 10.76 33.65
CA ALA A 811 9.41 9.70 32.63
C ALA A 811 8.28 8.68 32.85
N GLN A 812 7.67 8.64 34.04
CA GLN A 812 6.54 7.77 34.41
C GLN A 812 5.17 8.48 34.38
N GLY A 813 5.13 9.76 34.00
CA GLY A 813 3.89 10.53 33.93
C GLY A 813 3.10 10.16 32.68
N PHE A 814 1.89 9.63 32.86
CA PHE A 814 0.94 9.41 31.77
C PHE A 814 -0.09 10.56 31.71
N PRO A 815 -0.63 10.87 30.51
CA PRO A 815 -1.64 11.93 30.37
C PRO A 815 -2.94 11.61 31.09
N SER A 816 -3.58 12.65 31.65
CA SER A 816 -4.93 12.58 32.21
C SER A 816 -5.79 13.71 31.65
N LEU A 817 -7.02 13.41 31.24
CA LEU A 817 -7.96 14.42 30.76
C LEU A 817 -8.35 15.35 31.92
N ALA A 818 -7.98 16.62 31.82
CA ALA A 818 -8.10 17.59 32.89
C ALA A 818 -9.27 18.56 32.69
N LYS A 819 -9.50 19.03 31.47
CA LYS A 819 -10.64 19.90 31.09
C LYS A 819 -10.99 19.73 29.61
N VAL A 820 -12.17 20.22 29.26
CA VAL A 820 -12.64 20.39 27.87
C VAL A 820 -12.88 21.86 27.60
N LEU A 821 -12.27 22.38 26.55
CA LEU A 821 -12.52 23.71 26.01
C LEU A 821 -13.54 23.62 24.90
N VAL A 822 -14.50 24.54 24.88
CA VAL A 822 -15.49 24.65 23.80
C VAL A 822 -15.55 26.09 23.31
N ALA A 823 -15.57 26.27 21.99
CA ALA A 823 -15.81 27.56 21.35
C ALA A 823 -16.93 27.46 20.30
N MET A 824 -17.79 28.47 20.29
CA MET A 824 -18.85 28.63 19.28
C MET A 824 -19.16 30.12 19.14
N ASN A 825 -19.27 30.64 17.92
CA ASN A 825 -19.53 32.07 17.64
C ASN A 825 -18.61 33.01 18.45
N ARG A 826 -17.31 32.68 18.53
CA ARG A 826 -16.26 33.39 19.29
C ARG A 826 -16.48 33.45 20.81
N HIS A 827 -17.40 32.66 21.35
CA HIS A 827 -17.61 32.49 22.78
C HIS A 827 -16.95 31.21 23.27
N THR A 828 -16.06 31.34 24.26
CA THR A 828 -15.30 30.22 24.81
C THR A 828 -15.76 29.85 26.23
N ALA A 829 -15.69 28.57 26.56
CA ALA A 829 -15.86 28.05 27.91
C ALA A 829 -14.88 26.90 28.18
N ILE A 830 -14.62 26.66 29.47
CA ILE A 830 -13.79 25.56 29.98
C ILE A 830 -14.53 24.85 31.10
N ALA A 831 -14.68 23.54 31.03
CA ALA A 831 -15.36 22.74 32.06
C ALA A 831 -14.78 21.32 32.19
N ASP A 832 -15.30 20.54 33.12
CA ASP A 832 -14.91 19.14 33.37
C ASP A 832 -15.53 18.13 32.40
N SER A 833 -16.59 18.53 31.68
CA SER A 833 -17.21 17.70 30.65
C SER A 833 -17.64 18.55 29.47
N LEU A 834 -17.76 17.92 28.31
CA LEU A 834 -18.23 18.56 27.08
C LEU A 834 -19.65 19.14 27.26
N SER A 835 -20.56 18.41 27.91
CA SER A 835 -21.93 18.87 28.18
C SER A 835 -21.97 20.13 29.06
N LEU A 836 -21.11 20.21 30.09
CA LEU A 836 -21.00 21.38 30.95
C LEU A 836 -20.38 22.57 30.20
N ALA A 837 -19.32 22.33 29.42
CA ALA A 837 -18.66 23.37 28.63
C ALA A 837 -19.62 23.96 27.58
N PHE A 838 -20.34 23.10 26.86
CA PHE A 838 -21.36 23.52 25.90
C PHE A 838 -22.49 24.33 26.56
N SER A 839 -23.03 23.86 27.68
CA SER A 839 -24.06 24.58 28.44
C SER A 839 -23.59 25.96 28.90
N ALA A 840 -22.32 26.08 29.29
CA ALA A 840 -21.72 27.36 29.66
C ALA A 840 -21.59 28.32 28.47
N VAL A 841 -21.23 27.84 27.28
CA VAL A 841 -21.21 28.65 26.04
C VAL A 841 -22.63 29.09 25.67
N GLN A 842 -23.61 28.18 25.69
CA GLN A 842 -25.00 28.49 25.35
C GLN A 842 -25.60 29.55 26.30
N LYS A 843 -25.28 29.48 27.60
CA LYS A 843 -25.71 30.49 28.57
C LYS A 843 -25.14 31.89 28.24
N LYS A 844 -23.89 31.97 27.79
CA LYS A 844 -23.26 33.25 27.35
C LYS A 844 -23.90 33.80 26.08
N LEU A 845 -24.31 32.95 25.15
CA LEU A 845 -25.02 33.34 23.93
C LEU A 845 -26.43 33.87 24.23
N ARG A 846 -27.17 33.19 25.11
CA ARG A 846 -28.51 33.61 25.55
C ARG A 846 -28.49 34.95 26.31
N SER A 847 -27.52 35.17 27.19
CA SER A 847 -27.47 36.44 27.95
C SER A 847 -27.17 37.65 27.05
N ARG A 848 -26.39 37.48 25.97
CA ARG A 848 -26.10 38.55 25.01
C ARG A 848 -27.24 38.81 24.02
N SER A 849 -27.96 37.79 23.58
CA SER A 849 -29.14 37.98 22.74
C SER A 849 -30.24 38.73 23.48
N VAL A 850 -30.48 38.38 24.77
CA VAL A 850 -31.41 39.14 25.63
C VAL A 850 -30.95 40.59 25.79
N LYS A 851 -29.66 40.83 26.09
CA LYS A 851 -29.13 42.19 26.23
C LYS A 851 -29.23 43.01 24.94
N ARG A 852 -29.00 42.42 23.76
CA ARG A 852 -29.19 43.11 22.47
C ARG A 852 -30.65 43.45 22.19
N LEU A 853 -31.58 42.59 22.59
CA LEU A 853 -33.02 42.85 22.46
C LEU A 853 -33.46 43.97 23.41
N GLU A 854 -32.95 43.98 24.64
CA GLU A 854 -33.17 45.07 25.61
C GLU A 854 -32.56 46.40 25.14
N ASP A 855 -31.38 46.39 24.51
CA ASP A 855 -30.74 47.60 23.96
C ASP A 855 -31.40 48.11 22.65
N ALA A 856 -32.21 47.27 21.98
CA ALA A 856 -32.91 47.62 20.74
C ALA A 856 -34.37 48.09 20.94
N ILE A 857 -34.90 47.92 22.16
CA ILE A 857 -36.19 48.44 22.63
C ILE A 857 -35.96 49.78 23.32
#